data_AF-A0A146LRE1-F1
#
_entry.id   AF-A0A146LRE1-F1
#
_cell.length_a   1.000
_cell.length_b   1.000
_cell.length_c   1.000
_cell.angle_alpha   90.00
_cell.angle_beta   90.00
_cell.angle_gamma   90.00
#
_symmetry.space_group_name_H-M   'P 1'
#
loop_
_entity.id
_entity.type
_entity.pdbx_description
1 polymer ?
#
loop_
_entity_poly.entity_id
_entity_poly.type
_entity_poly.pdbx_seq_one_letter_code
_entity_poly.pdbx_strand_id
1 'polypeptide(L)'
;MSGNSRLDDLYNYVKKIHEARKTSDESHKDEEKLDSMLERLDTSLLVKLRAYQKDAVKWMLRRELATPARQSEFESFVFEGFNVIYPKGGILADEMGLGKTIEVLACILSHPYSDDTEAAPVEDASQLIETSDNVELQRKTDTLAKRMAEKMKGRSKKRKSSEIEEESKEQDATKKRKTKPCGINSEKYASLRALYEQHTSSITSVINTGCDNSSLRCFCDRNPDIDDVITCETCYSTQHVICVGSPSKEEEYMCPWCWTKKTPVRSGCTLIVSPNTISSQWIDEINRHVKSSSLRVLFYEGVKGRKYIQPKDLAEYDIVITTFQVLSVELSYVSVEEESTRKLRHAKKYHTPVSPLTCVEWWRLCLDEAQMVEGSTSKTASMACELRSVHKWAVTGTPIQKTISDLYGLIKFLGIEPFTNQAQWFRLLDDEEECYRFLAPILWRSIKNDVFDQIGVPPQTVLSHWLRFSPVEGYFYQRIHTECADLFKQRITTLINPELVKIKDIDRSRLNKFLMPLLKLRQACIHPQVIRGKYVKFKHTMTMEELMMDMVAKAKVDLTNALRAVVSSLNGLAGINWINFEYSATIECYRSILQIAKDYEHVVKIDTLQMIHTLHNLAEALENHGAGVPHTLRDASLREEANALEDYYLKKTEEQVTLAKAHTIKLTDVVDEIAEGRPLGYSTWWEDLLGGLREDGRELLCRITTYLDDNKIPGQTSLSQRMRNLPATLRILAVWLADTDLAREEAMKSLAKLHNTPKEDLSYAAINCHLTKKRKQKNKKLCQLCMSGNDLKKYEALIFAIIEQNEEDEELYESDVEGDVNNRNKKLLSDLKDVEFYTIKKEGNWKPSPQEGVIRVLASYVKVKRLREDWIQDSTKHLLLLESVRKEFKSLRAEWQKISNLVAAKDEISMAKLRLRLPTEYELGEGSSSTAPKKQLEIVNVLQIHELPFHMTLLESELKSGQLDLKRTAGILLYLKNLQENGNTENEPCPVCQDKLDEKWS
;
A
#
# COMPACT_ATOMS: atom_id res chain seq x y z
N MET A 1 -37.32 -8.27 2.22
CA MET A 1 -37.83 -9.65 2.10
C MET A 1 -38.58 -9.89 0.79
N SER A 2 -38.77 -8.89 -0.07
CA SER A 2 -39.46 -8.99 -1.38
C SER A 2 -38.59 -9.46 -2.55
N GLY A 3 -37.31 -9.79 -2.34
CA GLY A 3 -36.40 -10.18 -3.43
C GLY A 3 -36.52 -11.65 -3.87
N ASN A 4 -36.98 -12.53 -2.99
CA ASN A 4 -36.92 -13.97 -3.23
C ASN A 4 -38.07 -14.49 -4.12
N SER A 5 -39.29 -13.95 -4.03
CA SER A 5 -40.42 -14.52 -4.82
C SER A 5 -40.15 -14.45 -6.32
N ARG A 6 -39.74 -13.28 -6.83
CA ARG A 6 -39.39 -13.04 -8.25
C ARG A 6 -38.34 -14.03 -8.81
N LEU A 7 -37.50 -14.64 -7.96
CA LEU A 7 -36.55 -15.66 -8.37
C LEU A 7 -37.23 -17.00 -8.59
N ASP A 8 -38.07 -17.41 -7.63
CA ASP A 8 -38.84 -18.64 -7.72
C ASP A 8 -39.90 -18.54 -8.85
N ASP A 9 -40.51 -17.37 -9.03
CA ASP A 9 -41.46 -17.06 -10.12
C ASP A 9 -40.80 -17.23 -11.50
N LEU A 10 -39.61 -16.66 -11.72
CA LEU A 10 -38.80 -16.87 -12.93
C LEU A 10 -38.50 -18.35 -13.16
N TYR A 11 -38.01 -19.08 -12.15
CA TYR A 11 -37.63 -20.48 -12.32
C TYR A 11 -38.85 -21.37 -12.63
N ASN A 12 -40.00 -21.11 -12.02
CA ASN A 12 -41.27 -21.78 -12.34
C ASN A 12 -41.74 -21.48 -13.78
N TYR A 13 -41.58 -20.24 -14.27
CA TYR A 13 -41.89 -19.88 -15.65
C TYR A 13 -41.00 -20.64 -16.65
N VAL A 14 -39.68 -20.62 -16.43
CA VAL A 14 -38.69 -21.31 -17.29
C VAL A 14 -38.98 -22.81 -17.35
N LYS A 15 -39.24 -23.45 -16.20
CA LYS A 15 -39.63 -24.86 -16.11
C LYS A 15 -40.89 -25.17 -16.94
N LYS A 16 -41.96 -24.38 -16.77
CA LYS A 16 -43.22 -24.53 -17.50
C LYS A 16 -43.05 -24.43 -19.02
N ILE A 17 -42.18 -23.53 -19.51
CA ILE A 17 -41.89 -23.39 -20.95
C ILE A 17 -41.16 -24.64 -21.48
N HIS A 18 -40.15 -25.15 -20.76
CA HIS A 18 -39.43 -26.37 -21.16
C HIS A 18 -40.33 -27.62 -21.10
N GLU A 19 -41.22 -27.72 -20.11
CA GLU A 19 -42.23 -28.79 -20.03
C GLU A 19 -43.23 -28.73 -21.20
N ALA A 20 -43.78 -27.55 -21.51
CA ALA A 20 -44.68 -27.37 -22.66
C ALA A 20 -44.00 -27.74 -23.99
N ARG A 21 -42.73 -27.36 -24.17
CA ARG A 21 -41.95 -27.67 -25.40
C ARG A 21 -41.63 -29.15 -25.58
N LYS A 22 -41.64 -29.97 -24.51
CA LYS A 22 -41.59 -31.44 -24.61
C LYS A 22 -42.89 -32.05 -25.15
N THR A 23 -43.98 -31.29 -25.23
CA THR A 23 -45.33 -31.79 -25.60
C THR A 23 -45.83 -31.29 -26.96
N SER A 24 -45.02 -30.61 -27.76
CA SER A 24 -45.39 -30.14 -29.11
C SER A 24 -44.96 -31.11 -30.22
N ASP A 25 -45.76 -31.20 -31.29
CA ASP A 25 -45.54 -32.11 -32.43
C ASP A 25 -44.20 -31.88 -33.18
N GLU A 26 -43.67 -30.66 -33.14
CA GLU A 26 -42.36 -30.36 -33.75
C GLU A 26 -41.20 -31.10 -33.04
N SER A 27 -41.36 -31.47 -31.77
CA SER A 27 -40.28 -32.03 -30.96
C SER A 27 -39.84 -33.42 -31.44
N HIS A 28 -40.78 -34.27 -31.87
CA HIS A 28 -40.52 -35.70 -32.06
C HIS A 28 -39.38 -36.03 -33.04
N LYS A 29 -39.28 -35.32 -34.18
CA LYS A 29 -38.22 -35.58 -35.18
C LYS A 29 -36.84 -35.10 -34.74
N ASP A 30 -36.76 -34.00 -34.01
CA ASP A 30 -35.50 -33.55 -33.44
C ASP A 30 -35.14 -34.39 -32.18
N GLU A 31 -36.10 -34.95 -31.45
CA GLU A 31 -35.81 -35.88 -30.35
C GLU A 31 -35.22 -37.21 -30.80
N GLU A 32 -35.73 -37.86 -31.85
CA GLU A 32 -35.10 -39.06 -32.43
C GLU A 32 -33.62 -38.79 -32.82
N LYS A 33 -33.34 -37.62 -33.38
CA LYS A 33 -31.97 -37.19 -33.72
C LYS A 33 -31.12 -36.99 -32.46
N LEU A 34 -31.64 -36.32 -31.43
CA LEU A 34 -30.94 -36.04 -30.18
C LEU A 34 -30.66 -37.30 -29.37
N ASP A 35 -31.61 -38.25 -29.30
CA ASP A 35 -31.38 -39.54 -28.66
C ASP A 35 -30.34 -40.36 -29.45
N SER A 36 -30.37 -40.37 -30.78
CA SER A 36 -29.29 -40.98 -31.59
C SER A 36 -27.91 -40.33 -31.38
N MET A 37 -27.85 -39.06 -30.97
CA MET A 37 -26.58 -38.42 -30.55
C MET A 37 -26.16 -38.86 -29.14
N LEU A 38 -27.11 -38.96 -28.19
CA LEU A 38 -26.85 -39.43 -26.83
C LEU A 38 -26.50 -40.93 -26.75
N GLU A 39 -27.06 -41.79 -27.60
CA GLU A 39 -26.73 -43.21 -27.67
C GLU A 39 -25.25 -43.46 -28.02
N ARG A 40 -24.62 -42.53 -28.75
CA ARG A 40 -23.18 -42.60 -29.07
C ARG A 40 -22.30 -42.40 -27.84
N LEU A 41 -22.81 -41.75 -26.78
CA LEU A 41 -22.09 -41.54 -25.53
C LEU A 41 -21.76 -42.85 -24.81
N ASP A 42 -22.59 -43.90 -24.92
CA ASP A 42 -22.37 -45.19 -24.24
C ASP A 42 -21.05 -45.88 -24.67
N THR A 43 -20.37 -45.40 -25.72
CA THR A 43 -19.03 -45.87 -26.14
C THR A 43 -17.85 -45.04 -25.60
N SER A 44 -18.11 -43.84 -25.10
CA SER A 44 -17.11 -42.79 -24.81
C SER A 44 -17.18 -42.21 -23.39
N LEU A 45 -18.39 -42.08 -22.82
CA LEU A 45 -18.65 -41.62 -21.46
C LEU A 45 -18.92 -42.84 -20.55
N LEU A 46 -18.15 -42.96 -19.47
CA LEU A 46 -18.19 -44.13 -18.57
C LEU A 46 -19.33 -44.06 -17.53
N VAL A 47 -20.02 -42.93 -17.43
CA VAL A 47 -21.13 -42.69 -16.47
C VAL A 47 -22.45 -42.57 -17.23
N LYS A 48 -23.45 -43.33 -16.76
CA LYS A 48 -24.82 -43.21 -17.29
C LYS A 48 -25.50 -41.95 -16.74
N LEU A 49 -25.86 -41.05 -17.64
CA LEU A 49 -26.64 -39.84 -17.34
C LEU A 49 -28.00 -40.20 -16.72
N ARG A 50 -28.37 -39.51 -15.63
CA ARG A 50 -29.73 -39.55 -15.05
C ARG A 50 -30.73 -38.85 -15.98
N ALA A 51 -32.03 -39.04 -15.77
CA ALA A 51 -33.08 -38.49 -16.65
C ALA A 51 -33.00 -36.95 -16.76
N TYR A 52 -32.93 -36.21 -15.64
CA TYR A 52 -32.77 -34.76 -15.68
C TYR A 52 -31.48 -34.30 -16.41
N GLN A 53 -30.40 -35.09 -16.34
CA GLN A 53 -29.14 -34.78 -17.01
C GLN A 53 -29.25 -35.01 -18.52
N LYS A 54 -29.96 -36.06 -18.95
CA LYS A 54 -30.28 -36.26 -20.37
C LYS A 54 -31.11 -35.11 -20.92
N ASP A 55 -32.11 -34.64 -20.17
CA ASP A 55 -32.92 -33.48 -20.55
C ASP A 55 -32.07 -32.20 -20.69
N ALA A 56 -31.21 -31.91 -19.72
CA ALA A 56 -30.28 -30.78 -19.77
C ALA A 56 -29.37 -30.85 -21.00
N VAL A 57 -28.78 -32.01 -21.29
CA VAL A 57 -27.91 -32.19 -22.47
C VAL A 57 -28.71 -32.13 -23.79
N LYS A 58 -29.95 -32.65 -23.86
CA LYS A 58 -30.84 -32.45 -25.01
C LYS A 58 -31.09 -30.96 -25.26
N TRP A 59 -31.35 -30.18 -24.21
CA TRP A 59 -31.50 -28.73 -24.32
C TRP A 59 -30.19 -28.06 -24.79
N MET A 60 -29.04 -28.42 -24.24
CA MET A 60 -27.74 -27.89 -24.70
C MET A 60 -27.51 -28.15 -26.19
N LEU A 61 -27.72 -29.39 -26.65
CA LEU A 61 -27.52 -29.76 -28.04
C LEU A 61 -28.49 -29.04 -29.00
N ARG A 62 -29.75 -28.83 -28.60
CA ARG A 62 -30.70 -27.96 -29.34
C ARG A 62 -30.14 -26.54 -29.52
N ARG A 63 -29.60 -25.95 -28.45
CA ARG A 63 -29.02 -24.59 -28.44
C ARG A 63 -27.71 -24.46 -29.22
N GLU A 64 -27.02 -25.56 -29.53
CA GLU A 64 -25.86 -25.59 -30.42
C GLU A 64 -26.25 -25.85 -31.90
N LEU A 65 -27.23 -26.72 -32.13
CA LEU A 65 -27.73 -27.07 -33.47
C LEU A 65 -28.70 -26.03 -34.07
N ALA A 66 -29.21 -25.10 -33.26
CA ALA A 66 -30.10 -24.03 -33.70
C ALA A 66 -29.53 -23.22 -34.88
N THR A 67 -30.41 -22.85 -35.81
CA THR A 67 -30.12 -21.94 -36.94
C THR A 67 -31.17 -20.82 -37.00
N PRO A 68 -30.84 -19.62 -37.50
CA PRO A 68 -31.79 -18.49 -37.54
C PRO A 68 -33.11 -18.80 -38.27
N ALA A 69 -33.05 -19.65 -39.31
CA ALA A 69 -34.22 -20.09 -40.09
C ALA A 69 -35.06 -21.20 -39.41
N ARG A 70 -34.74 -21.60 -38.17
CA ARG A 70 -35.45 -22.64 -37.39
C ARG A 70 -35.90 -22.17 -36.00
N GLN A 71 -36.01 -20.86 -35.78
CA GLN A 71 -36.57 -20.34 -34.53
C GLN A 71 -38.05 -20.74 -34.41
N SER A 72 -38.34 -21.70 -33.54
CA SER A 72 -39.72 -22.03 -33.13
C SER A 72 -40.38 -20.86 -32.39
N GLU A 73 -41.71 -20.87 -32.24
CA GLU A 73 -42.46 -19.84 -31.48
C GLU A 73 -41.90 -19.64 -30.05
N PHE A 74 -41.38 -20.72 -29.44
CA PHE A 74 -40.72 -20.72 -28.13
C PHE A 74 -39.29 -20.12 -28.13
N GLU A 75 -38.76 -19.70 -29.27
CA GLU A 75 -37.41 -19.14 -29.45
C GLU A 75 -37.40 -17.81 -30.23
N SER A 76 -38.55 -17.36 -30.74
CA SER A 76 -38.73 -16.01 -31.27
C SER A 76 -39.07 -15.02 -30.15
N PHE A 77 -38.34 -13.91 -30.06
CA PHE A 77 -38.65 -12.80 -29.16
C PHE A 77 -38.51 -11.47 -29.91
N VAL A 78 -39.46 -10.55 -29.69
CA VAL A 78 -39.51 -9.24 -30.37
C VAL A 78 -39.37 -8.15 -29.32
N PHE A 79 -38.40 -7.26 -29.49
CA PHE A 79 -38.19 -6.10 -28.61
C PHE A 79 -38.21 -4.82 -29.42
N GLU A 80 -39.09 -3.87 -29.07
CA GLU A 80 -39.24 -2.56 -29.73
C GLU A 80 -39.42 -2.64 -31.27
N GLY A 81 -39.99 -3.75 -31.76
CA GLY A 81 -40.22 -4.03 -33.18
C GLY A 81 -39.11 -4.82 -33.90
N PHE A 82 -38.04 -5.19 -33.21
CA PHE A 82 -36.92 -5.96 -33.76
C PHE A 82 -36.91 -7.40 -33.25
N ASN A 83 -36.68 -8.38 -34.14
CA ASN A 83 -36.48 -9.78 -33.75
C ASN A 83 -35.11 -9.95 -33.07
N VAL A 84 -35.11 -10.48 -31.86
CA VAL A 84 -33.88 -10.73 -31.08
C VAL A 84 -33.27 -12.05 -31.50
N ILE A 85 -32.02 -12.00 -31.99
CA ILE A 85 -31.29 -13.19 -32.45
C ILE A 85 -30.50 -13.77 -31.27
N TYR A 86 -30.98 -14.89 -30.73
CA TYR A 86 -30.25 -15.60 -29.68
C TYR A 86 -28.97 -16.25 -30.24
N PRO A 87 -27.78 -16.03 -29.63
CA PRO A 87 -26.54 -16.70 -30.00
C PRO A 87 -26.61 -18.20 -29.64
N LYS A 88 -25.66 -19.00 -30.14
CA LYS A 88 -25.61 -20.44 -29.84
C LYS A 88 -25.06 -20.69 -28.43
N GLY A 89 -25.73 -21.57 -27.69
CA GLY A 89 -25.45 -21.85 -26.27
C GLY A 89 -26.42 -21.15 -25.30
N GLY A 90 -26.00 -20.86 -24.07
CA GLY A 90 -26.87 -20.35 -23.01
C GLY A 90 -26.30 -20.48 -21.59
N ILE A 91 -27.20 -20.56 -20.60
CA ILE A 91 -26.91 -20.59 -19.16
C ILE A 91 -27.42 -21.92 -18.55
N LEU A 92 -26.50 -22.79 -18.14
CA LEU A 92 -26.77 -24.02 -17.38
C LEU A 92 -26.64 -23.73 -15.89
N ALA A 93 -27.79 -23.55 -15.23
CA ALA A 93 -27.88 -23.02 -13.86
C ALA A 93 -28.31 -24.06 -12.80
N ASP A 94 -28.07 -25.35 -13.06
CA ASP A 94 -28.40 -26.46 -12.16
C ASP A 94 -27.72 -26.36 -10.81
N GLU A 95 -28.42 -26.77 -9.75
CA GLU A 95 -27.96 -26.61 -8.37
C GLU A 95 -26.61 -27.31 -8.08
N MET A 96 -25.88 -26.83 -7.07
CA MET A 96 -24.58 -27.41 -6.68
C MET A 96 -24.74 -28.89 -6.29
N GLY A 97 -24.01 -29.78 -6.97
CA GLY A 97 -24.05 -31.23 -6.76
C GLY A 97 -24.96 -32.01 -7.73
N LEU A 98 -25.62 -31.36 -8.70
CA LEU A 98 -26.45 -32.06 -9.70
C LEU A 98 -25.67 -32.68 -10.86
N GLY A 99 -24.40 -32.33 -11.05
CA GLY A 99 -23.52 -33.00 -12.02
C GLY A 99 -23.20 -32.23 -13.31
N LYS A 100 -23.38 -30.90 -13.32
CA LYS A 100 -23.06 -29.99 -14.45
C LYS A 100 -21.77 -30.32 -15.23
N THR A 101 -20.69 -30.70 -14.55
CA THR A 101 -19.44 -31.13 -15.19
C THR A 101 -19.65 -32.30 -16.18
N ILE A 102 -20.46 -33.29 -15.79
CA ILE A 102 -20.80 -34.46 -16.61
C ILE A 102 -21.76 -34.08 -17.74
N GLU A 103 -22.70 -33.17 -17.51
CA GLU A 103 -23.60 -32.63 -18.56
C GLU A 103 -22.81 -31.88 -19.63
N VAL A 104 -21.85 -31.03 -19.25
CA VAL A 104 -20.95 -30.33 -20.18
C VAL A 104 -20.08 -31.33 -20.95
N LEU A 105 -19.49 -32.35 -20.29
CA LEU A 105 -18.70 -33.38 -20.98
C LEU A 105 -19.54 -34.23 -21.95
N ALA A 106 -20.79 -34.55 -21.58
CA ALA A 106 -21.73 -35.23 -22.46
C ALA A 106 -22.12 -34.37 -23.68
N CYS A 107 -22.30 -33.06 -23.51
CA CYS A 107 -22.50 -32.14 -24.63
C CYS A 107 -21.28 -32.12 -25.57
N ILE A 108 -20.07 -31.98 -25.01
CA ILE A 108 -18.79 -31.97 -25.77
C ILE A 108 -18.65 -33.24 -26.61
N LEU A 109 -18.87 -34.42 -26.02
CA LEU A 109 -18.75 -35.71 -26.70
C LEU A 109 -19.89 -35.99 -27.70
N SER A 110 -21.07 -35.41 -27.52
CA SER A 110 -22.22 -35.62 -28.43
C SER A 110 -22.14 -34.80 -29.71
N HIS A 111 -21.44 -33.67 -29.70
CA HIS A 111 -21.34 -32.73 -30.82
C HIS A 111 -19.88 -32.24 -31.00
N PRO A 112 -18.97 -33.12 -31.45
CA PRO A 112 -17.64 -32.72 -31.88
C PRO A 112 -17.68 -31.84 -33.13
N TYR A 113 -16.60 -31.11 -33.39
CA TYR A 113 -16.42 -30.34 -34.62
C TYR A 113 -16.22 -31.24 -35.84
N SER A 114 -16.63 -30.78 -37.03
CA SER A 114 -16.53 -31.53 -38.29
C SER A 114 -16.32 -30.58 -39.48
N ASP A 115 -15.33 -30.84 -40.33
CA ASP A 115 -14.97 -29.96 -41.45
C ASP A 115 -16.08 -29.80 -42.50
N ASP A 116 -17.02 -30.75 -42.60
CA ASP A 116 -18.19 -30.71 -43.50
C ASP A 116 -19.20 -29.57 -43.20
N THR A 117 -18.99 -28.75 -42.17
CA THR A 117 -19.80 -27.54 -41.93
C THR A 117 -19.41 -26.39 -42.87
N GLU A 118 -19.69 -26.55 -44.16
CA GLU A 118 -19.40 -25.54 -45.18
C GLU A 118 -20.15 -24.21 -44.94
N ALA A 119 -19.40 -23.11 -45.11
CA ALA A 119 -19.83 -21.85 -45.72
C ALA A 119 -21.28 -21.35 -45.50
N ALA A 120 -21.64 -21.06 -44.25
CA ALA A 120 -22.47 -19.87 -43.99
C ALA A 120 -21.54 -18.67 -43.76
N PRO A 121 -21.64 -17.57 -44.55
CA PRO A 121 -21.01 -16.32 -44.17
C PRO A 121 -21.62 -15.85 -42.84
N VAL A 122 -20.76 -15.47 -41.89
CA VAL A 122 -21.20 -14.51 -40.86
C VAL A 122 -21.26 -13.17 -41.58
N GLU A 123 -22.43 -12.80 -42.07
CA GLU A 123 -22.66 -11.42 -42.53
C GLU A 123 -22.39 -10.50 -41.34
N ASP A 124 -21.47 -9.55 -41.55
CA ASP A 124 -21.02 -8.66 -40.50
C ASP A 124 -22.16 -7.70 -40.17
N ALA A 125 -22.83 -7.95 -39.03
CA ALA A 125 -24.01 -7.20 -38.59
C ALA A 125 -23.75 -5.69 -38.37
N SER A 126 -22.49 -5.25 -38.48
CA SER A 126 -22.11 -3.84 -38.55
C SER A 126 -22.47 -3.13 -39.87
N GLN A 127 -22.85 -3.86 -40.95
CA GLN A 127 -23.03 -3.27 -42.29
C GLN A 127 -24.47 -2.93 -42.71
N LEU A 128 -25.49 -3.11 -41.86
CA LEU A 128 -26.90 -2.84 -42.20
C LEU A 128 -27.53 -1.62 -41.49
N ILE A 129 -26.75 -0.54 -41.28
CA ILE A 129 -27.31 0.80 -40.97
C ILE A 129 -26.62 1.91 -41.80
N GLU A 130 -26.63 1.79 -43.13
CA GLU A 130 -26.47 2.96 -44.03
C GLU A 130 -27.86 3.57 -44.35
N THR A 131 -28.46 4.23 -43.37
CA THR A 131 -29.56 5.19 -43.59
C THR A 131 -29.07 6.60 -43.26
N SER A 132 -29.22 7.51 -44.21
CA SER A 132 -28.67 8.86 -44.15
C SER A 132 -29.34 9.75 -43.09
N ASP A 133 -28.69 10.00 -41.95
CA ASP A 133 -28.94 11.22 -41.15
C ASP A 133 -27.85 11.57 -40.09
N ASN A 134 -26.56 11.30 -40.37
CA ASN A 134 -25.47 11.57 -39.41
C ASN A 134 -24.38 12.57 -39.89
N VAL A 135 -24.66 13.36 -40.93
CA VAL A 135 -23.70 14.29 -41.54
C VAL A 135 -23.61 15.65 -40.81
N GLU A 136 -24.60 16.03 -39.99
CA GLU A 136 -24.66 17.39 -39.41
C GLU A 136 -24.07 17.52 -37.99
N LEU A 137 -24.13 16.50 -37.12
CA LEU A 137 -23.64 16.65 -35.73
C LEU A 137 -22.11 16.75 -35.63
N GLN A 138 -21.35 16.01 -36.44
CA GLN A 138 -19.88 16.10 -36.42
C GLN A 138 -19.31 17.44 -36.94
N ARG A 139 -20.12 18.29 -37.58
CA ARG A 139 -19.65 19.58 -38.14
C ARG A 139 -19.67 20.76 -37.15
N LYS A 140 -20.20 20.59 -35.93
CA LYS A 140 -20.38 21.69 -34.94
C LYS A 140 -19.37 21.68 -33.79
N THR A 141 -18.56 20.63 -33.62
CA THR A 141 -17.47 20.58 -32.62
C THR A 141 -16.17 21.22 -33.12
N ASP A 142 -15.83 21.01 -34.40
CA ASP A 142 -14.52 21.39 -34.97
C ASP A 142 -14.34 22.91 -35.20
N THR A 143 -15.42 23.70 -35.11
CA THR A 143 -15.42 25.16 -35.31
C THR A 143 -15.15 25.99 -34.05
N LEU A 144 -15.22 25.37 -32.85
CA LEU A 144 -14.84 26.03 -31.58
C LEU A 144 -13.34 25.96 -31.32
N ALA A 145 -12.71 24.80 -31.56
CA ALA A 145 -11.27 24.60 -31.35
C ALA A 145 -10.40 25.58 -32.16
N LYS A 146 -10.76 25.80 -33.45
CA LYS A 146 -10.04 26.72 -34.35
C LYS A 146 -10.08 28.18 -33.90
N ARG A 147 -11.10 28.61 -33.14
CA ARG A 147 -11.24 30.01 -32.67
C ARG A 147 -10.38 30.40 -31.46
N MET A 148 -9.79 29.45 -30.74
CA MET A 148 -8.86 29.76 -29.64
C MET A 148 -7.39 29.87 -30.08
N ALA A 149 -6.99 29.18 -31.16
CA ALA A 149 -5.60 29.08 -31.57
C ALA A 149 -4.99 30.39 -32.12
N GLU A 150 -5.80 31.30 -32.68
CA GLU A 150 -5.29 32.49 -33.38
C GLU A 150 -4.93 33.67 -32.46
N LYS A 151 -5.32 33.65 -31.18
CA LYS A 151 -5.18 34.81 -30.28
C LYS A 151 -3.83 34.96 -29.55
N MET A 152 -2.87 34.06 -29.79
CA MET A 152 -1.56 34.04 -29.08
C MET A 152 -0.30 34.21 -29.96
N LYS A 153 -0.42 34.78 -31.16
CA LYS A 153 0.74 35.22 -31.97
C LYS A 153 0.83 36.75 -32.08
N GLY A 154 1.25 37.40 -30.99
CA GLY A 154 1.40 38.85 -30.91
C GLY A 154 2.72 39.29 -30.26
N ARG A 155 3.54 40.02 -31.02
CA ARG A 155 4.74 40.80 -30.59
C ARG A 155 5.89 40.03 -29.89
N SER A 156 6.96 39.82 -30.65
CA SER A 156 8.33 40.01 -30.17
C SER A 156 9.21 40.50 -31.33
N LYS A 157 9.95 41.61 -31.14
CA LYS A 157 10.83 42.17 -32.18
C LYS A 157 11.95 43.03 -31.56
N LYS A 158 13.20 42.54 -31.71
CA LYS A 158 14.50 43.25 -31.70
C LYS A 158 14.80 44.28 -30.59
N ARG A 159 15.93 44.06 -29.91
CA ARG A 159 17.12 44.93 -30.08
C ARG A 159 18.39 44.07 -30.18
N LYS A 160 19.56 44.67 -30.41
CA LYS A 160 20.69 44.05 -31.12
C LYS A 160 22.05 44.61 -30.62
N SER A 161 23.10 43.76 -30.62
CA SER A 161 24.54 44.11 -30.58
C SER A 161 25.05 44.89 -29.34
N SER A 162 26.36 44.93 -29.03
CA SER A 162 27.59 44.53 -29.76
C SER A 162 28.66 43.91 -28.85
N GLU A 163 29.65 43.25 -29.46
CA GLU A 163 30.97 42.95 -28.89
C GLU A 163 31.91 44.18 -28.98
N ILE A 164 33.06 44.16 -28.29
CA ILE A 164 34.37 44.76 -28.65
C ILE A 164 35.45 44.36 -27.62
N GLU A 165 36.72 44.42 -28.03
CA GLU A 165 37.97 44.08 -27.32
C GLU A 165 38.33 45.10 -26.18
N GLU A 166 39.46 45.10 -25.44
CA GLU A 166 40.71 44.29 -25.33
C GLU A 166 41.46 44.61 -24.00
N GLU A 167 42.55 43.88 -23.68
CA GLU A 167 43.74 44.32 -22.88
C GLU A 167 43.59 44.86 -21.41
N SER A 168 44.65 44.99 -20.57
CA SER A 168 45.91 44.23 -20.37
C SER A 168 46.58 44.57 -19.01
N LYS A 169 47.60 43.77 -18.58
CA LYS A 169 48.71 44.11 -17.62
C LYS A 169 48.37 44.36 -16.12
N GLU A 170 49.34 44.34 -15.17
CA GLU A 170 50.46 43.41 -14.86
C GLU A 170 51.19 43.84 -13.54
N GLN A 171 51.66 42.87 -12.72
CA GLN A 171 52.80 42.95 -11.74
C GLN A 171 52.71 43.95 -10.53
N ASP A 172 53.36 43.77 -9.36
CA ASP A 172 54.23 42.72 -8.76
C ASP A 172 53.60 42.31 -7.35
N ALA A 173 54.19 42.04 -6.16
CA ALA A 173 55.57 42.05 -5.65
C ALA A 173 55.93 41.05 -4.52
N THR A 174 57.23 40.74 -4.50
CA THR A 174 57.99 39.86 -3.56
C THR A 174 58.02 40.37 -2.08
N LYS A 175 58.28 39.60 -0.99
CA LYS A 175 59.42 38.69 -0.64
C LYS A 175 59.25 37.99 0.75
N LYS A 176 59.62 36.68 0.89
CA LYS A 176 60.34 35.98 2.03
C LYS A 176 59.76 36.01 3.48
N ARG A 177 59.94 35.03 4.41
CA ARG A 177 60.53 33.65 4.45
C ARG A 177 60.21 32.90 5.79
N LYS A 178 59.89 31.58 5.74
CA LYS A 178 60.04 30.49 6.78
C LYS A 178 59.27 30.67 8.14
N THR A 179 58.82 29.64 8.87
CA THR A 179 59.34 28.26 9.16
C THR A 179 58.28 27.11 9.05
N LYS A 180 58.60 25.88 9.52
CA LYS A 180 57.82 24.60 9.49
C LYS A 180 57.81 23.95 10.89
N PRO A 181 56.82 23.12 11.32
CA PRO A 181 56.47 21.76 10.79
C PRO A 181 55.01 21.66 10.27
N CYS A 182 54.58 20.75 9.37
CA CYS A 182 54.63 19.27 9.30
C CYS A 182 53.68 18.58 10.31
N GLY A 183 52.61 17.86 9.94
CA GLY A 183 51.93 17.58 8.65
C GLY A 183 50.53 16.98 8.93
N ILE A 184 49.63 16.69 7.98
CA ILE A 184 49.71 16.70 6.50
C ILE A 184 48.50 17.50 5.95
N ASN A 185 48.76 18.62 5.25
CA ASN A 185 47.82 19.15 4.26
C ASN A 185 48.28 18.65 2.90
N SER A 186 47.48 17.81 2.24
CA SER A 186 47.86 17.19 0.95
C SER A 186 47.46 18.07 -0.22
N GLU A 187 48.37 18.93 -0.68
CA GLU A 187 48.20 19.80 -1.86
C GLU A 187 47.70 19.03 -3.10
N LYS A 188 48.04 17.74 -3.19
CA LYS A 188 47.60 16.76 -4.19
C LYS A 188 46.09 16.79 -4.47
N TYR A 189 45.25 17.03 -3.45
CA TYR A 189 43.78 17.05 -3.62
C TYR A 189 43.24 18.33 -4.25
N ALA A 190 43.79 19.50 -3.88
CA ALA A 190 43.47 20.76 -4.55
C ALA A 190 43.93 20.73 -6.02
N SER A 191 45.11 20.16 -6.28
CA SER A 191 45.62 19.93 -7.63
C SER A 191 44.70 19.02 -8.46
N LEU A 192 44.21 17.91 -7.89
CA LEU A 192 43.29 17.00 -8.60
C LEU A 192 41.98 17.67 -9.02
N ARG A 193 41.36 18.45 -8.12
CA ARG A 193 40.07 19.13 -8.41
C ARG A 193 40.23 20.10 -9.59
N ALA A 194 41.26 20.95 -9.55
CA ALA A 194 41.55 21.90 -10.62
C ALA A 194 41.92 21.23 -11.96
N LEU A 195 42.71 20.14 -11.94
CA LEU A 195 43.14 19.41 -13.13
C LEU A 195 41.97 18.72 -13.85
N TYR A 196 40.96 18.24 -13.09
CA TYR A 196 39.75 17.65 -13.68
C TYR A 196 38.72 18.69 -14.16
N GLU A 197 38.68 19.90 -13.59
CA GLU A 197 37.77 20.97 -14.02
C GLU A 197 38.22 21.61 -15.35
N GLN A 198 39.53 21.71 -15.61
CA GLN A 198 40.06 22.22 -16.90
C GLN A 198 39.67 21.34 -18.12
N HIS A 199 39.47 20.04 -17.94
CA HIS A 199 39.14 19.12 -19.04
C HIS A 199 37.65 19.12 -19.46
N THR A 200 36.80 19.95 -18.85
CA THR A 200 35.36 19.99 -19.14
C THR A 200 34.94 20.99 -20.23
N SER A 201 35.87 21.80 -20.74
CA SER A 201 35.59 22.90 -21.68
C SER A 201 35.42 22.49 -23.15
N SER A 202 35.59 21.21 -23.50
CA SER A 202 35.58 20.75 -24.90
C SER A 202 35.03 19.33 -25.05
N ILE A 203 33.71 19.22 -25.27
CA ILE A 203 32.97 18.15 -25.98
C ILE A 203 31.51 18.63 -26.13
N THR A 204 31.23 19.36 -27.23
CA THR A 204 29.89 19.86 -27.59
C THR A 204 29.70 19.87 -29.12
N SER A 205 30.03 18.75 -29.76
CA SER A 205 29.74 18.49 -31.18
C SER A 205 29.56 16.98 -31.41
N VAL A 206 29.13 16.60 -32.62
CA VAL A 206 28.83 15.22 -33.05
C VAL A 206 27.61 14.57 -32.36
N ILE A 207 26.43 14.97 -32.82
CA ILE A 207 25.24 14.09 -32.85
C ILE A 207 24.73 14.08 -34.30
N ASN A 208 25.07 13.02 -35.05
CA ASN A 208 24.23 12.37 -36.07
C ASN A 208 25.05 11.37 -36.90
N THR A 209 24.72 10.09 -36.76
CA THR A 209 24.82 9.06 -37.82
C THR A 209 23.91 7.91 -37.41
N GLY A 210 23.35 7.18 -38.38
CA GLY A 210 22.31 6.19 -38.14
C GLY A 210 22.81 4.90 -37.48
N CYS A 211 21.86 4.10 -36.99
CA CYS A 211 22.08 2.70 -36.60
C CYS A 211 21.11 1.83 -37.42
N ASP A 212 21.65 1.05 -38.35
CA ASP A 212 20.87 0.10 -39.16
C ASP A 212 20.68 -1.26 -38.46
N ASN A 213 19.83 -2.11 -39.04
CA ASN A 213 19.22 -3.26 -38.34
C ASN A 213 20.14 -4.45 -38.07
N SER A 214 19.94 -5.08 -36.90
CA SER A 214 20.20 -6.51 -36.61
C SER A 214 19.51 -6.91 -35.27
N SER A 215 18.18 -6.74 -35.15
CA SER A 215 17.12 -7.66 -35.63
C SER A 215 16.60 -8.71 -34.61
N LEU A 216 17.22 -8.88 -33.44
CA LEU A 216 16.61 -9.61 -32.31
C LEU A 216 15.49 -8.78 -31.65
N ARG A 217 14.26 -9.32 -31.60
CA ARG A 217 13.08 -8.68 -30.96
C ARG A 217 12.28 -9.66 -30.10
N CYS A 218 12.97 -10.48 -29.31
CA CYS A 218 12.32 -11.30 -28.28
C CYS A 218 11.81 -10.43 -27.11
N PHE A 219 10.73 -10.84 -26.44
CA PHE A 219 10.14 -10.13 -25.29
C PHE A 219 10.87 -10.41 -23.96
N CYS A 220 12.16 -10.76 -24.01
CA CYS A 220 12.96 -11.16 -22.84
C CYS A 220 14.37 -10.57 -22.86
N ASP A 221 14.95 -10.35 -21.68
CA ASP A 221 16.28 -9.75 -21.47
C ASP A 221 17.47 -10.72 -21.66
N ARG A 222 17.33 -11.79 -22.46
CA ARG A 222 18.49 -12.63 -22.81
C ARG A 222 19.31 -11.94 -23.92
N ASN A 223 20.63 -12.01 -23.79
CA ASN A 223 21.59 -11.47 -24.77
C ASN A 223 21.63 -12.39 -26.01
N PRO A 224 21.97 -11.91 -27.23
CA PRO A 224 21.89 -12.71 -28.46
C PRO A 224 22.90 -13.89 -28.55
N ASP A 225 23.78 -14.06 -27.58
CA ASP A 225 24.81 -15.09 -27.58
C ASP A 225 24.34 -16.37 -26.88
N ILE A 226 24.07 -17.41 -27.67
CA ILE A 226 23.80 -18.81 -27.24
C ILE A 226 22.43 -19.05 -26.57
N ASP A 227 21.38 -19.00 -27.40
CA ASP A 227 20.11 -19.74 -27.26
C ASP A 227 19.57 -19.99 -28.68
N ASP A 228 18.81 -21.06 -28.92
CA ASP A 228 18.19 -21.29 -30.23
C ASP A 228 17.21 -20.15 -30.58
N VAL A 229 17.37 -19.57 -31.78
CA VAL A 229 16.56 -18.45 -32.28
C VAL A 229 15.74 -18.86 -33.50
N ILE A 230 14.51 -18.38 -33.56
CA ILE A 230 13.56 -18.63 -34.64
C ILE A 230 13.07 -17.31 -35.26
N THR A 231 12.96 -17.29 -36.59
CA THR A 231 12.58 -16.11 -37.39
C THR A 231 11.07 -16.10 -37.65
N CYS A 232 10.37 -15.02 -37.30
CA CYS A 232 9.00 -14.80 -37.78
C CYS A 232 9.00 -14.49 -39.28
N GLU A 233 8.31 -15.26 -40.10
CA GLU A 233 8.37 -15.11 -41.56
C GLU A 233 7.62 -13.87 -42.07
N THR A 234 6.58 -13.43 -41.37
CA THR A 234 5.78 -12.27 -41.77
C THR A 234 6.50 -10.93 -41.54
N CYS A 235 7.48 -10.86 -40.62
CA CYS A 235 8.17 -9.62 -40.27
C CYS A 235 9.69 -9.73 -40.05
N TYR A 236 10.27 -10.91 -40.29
CA TYR A 236 11.69 -11.26 -40.22
C TYR A 236 12.38 -10.95 -38.88
N SER A 237 11.61 -10.81 -37.79
CA SER A 237 12.15 -10.62 -36.43
C SER A 237 12.58 -11.96 -35.82
N THR A 238 13.78 -12.06 -35.26
CA THR A 238 14.19 -13.23 -34.48
C THR A 238 13.68 -13.16 -33.04
N GLN A 239 13.34 -14.32 -32.47
CA GLN A 239 12.94 -14.51 -31.07
C GLN A 239 13.55 -15.83 -30.55
N HIS A 240 13.81 -15.96 -29.25
CA HIS A 240 14.37 -17.20 -28.68
C HIS A 240 13.29 -18.30 -28.61
N VAL A 241 13.59 -19.51 -29.11
CA VAL A 241 12.68 -20.68 -29.15
C VAL A 241 12.08 -20.98 -27.77
N ILE A 242 12.91 -20.98 -26.72
CA ILE A 242 12.49 -21.20 -25.33
C ILE A 242 11.39 -20.23 -24.89
N CYS A 243 11.39 -18.99 -25.40
CA CYS A 243 10.39 -17.99 -25.03
C CYS A 243 9.07 -18.13 -25.80
N VAL A 244 9.10 -18.68 -27.01
CA VAL A 244 7.98 -18.64 -27.97
C VAL A 244 7.35 -20.00 -28.27
N GLY A 245 7.89 -21.05 -27.65
CA GLY A 245 7.60 -22.45 -27.93
C GLY A 245 8.42 -22.97 -29.12
N SER A 246 8.89 -24.21 -29.03
CA SER A 246 9.23 -24.96 -30.24
C SER A 246 7.91 -25.31 -30.95
N PRO A 247 7.69 -24.96 -32.23
CA PRO A 247 6.49 -25.37 -32.94
C PRO A 247 6.44 -26.89 -33.06
N SER A 248 5.23 -27.46 -33.03
CA SER A 248 5.01 -28.92 -33.05
C SER A 248 5.36 -29.61 -34.37
N LYS A 249 5.56 -28.84 -35.44
CA LYS A 249 5.90 -29.25 -36.81
C LYS A 249 6.98 -28.30 -37.35
N GLU A 250 7.75 -28.74 -38.35
CA GLU A 250 8.80 -27.92 -39.01
C GLU A 250 8.23 -26.85 -39.98
N GLU A 251 7.09 -26.25 -39.64
CA GLU A 251 6.38 -25.26 -40.46
C GLU A 251 6.45 -23.83 -39.90
N GLU A 252 6.57 -22.85 -40.82
CA GLU A 252 6.26 -21.42 -40.72
C GLU A 252 5.98 -20.84 -39.31
N TYR A 253 7.04 -20.37 -38.63
CA TYR A 253 6.90 -19.71 -37.34
C TYR A 253 6.38 -18.27 -37.46
N MET A 254 5.47 -17.89 -36.56
CA MET A 254 4.90 -16.54 -36.47
C MET A 254 5.04 -15.96 -35.05
N CYS A 255 5.42 -14.68 -34.97
CA CYS A 255 5.49 -13.98 -33.67
C CYS A 255 4.10 -13.49 -33.21
N PRO A 256 3.88 -13.27 -31.89
CA PRO A 256 2.58 -12.93 -31.33
C PRO A 256 1.89 -11.68 -31.93
N TRP A 257 2.64 -10.72 -32.49
CA TRP A 257 2.08 -9.52 -33.12
C TRP A 257 1.78 -9.66 -34.62
N CYS A 258 2.27 -10.72 -35.27
CA CYS A 258 1.82 -11.06 -36.62
C CYS A 258 0.53 -11.90 -36.58
N TRP A 259 0.25 -12.58 -35.47
CA TRP A 259 -1.00 -13.31 -35.25
C TRP A 259 -2.25 -12.41 -35.16
N THR A 260 -2.15 -11.20 -34.59
CA THR A 260 -3.28 -10.25 -34.58
C THR A 260 -3.68 -9.71 -35.96
N LYS A 261 -2.86 -9.95 -36.98
CA LYS A 261 -3.08 -9.49 -38.36
C LYS A 261 -3.58 -10.58 -39.31
N LYS A 262 -3.61 -11.83 -38.86
CA LYS A 262 -4.31 -12.92 -39.55
C LYS A 262 -5.72 -13.05 -38.98
N THR A 263 -6.60 -13.71 -39.73
CA THR A 263 -7.85 -14.25 -39.17
C THR A 263 -7.51 -15.23 -38.04
N PRO A 264 -8.33 -15.31 -36.96
CA PRO A 264 -8.14 -16.29 -35.90
C PRO A 264 -8.09 -17.72 -36.44
N VAL A 265 -7.32 -18.58 -35.78
CA VAL A 265 -7.26 -20.01 -36.12
C VAL A 265 -8.55 -20.68 -35.67
N ARG A 266 -9.32 -21.25 -36.61
CA ARG A 266 -10.47 -22.09 -36.28
C ARG A 266 -10.04 -23.37 -35.58
N SER A 267 -10.77 -23.75 -34.54
CA SER A 267 -10.47 -24.94 -33.75
C SER A 267 -11.75 -25.66 -33.31
N GLY A 268 -11.72 -26.99 -33.30
CA GLY A 268 -12.72 -27.82 -32.63
C GLY A 268 -12.66 -27.76 -31.09
N CYS A 269 -11.65 -27.08 -30.51
CA CYS A 269 -11.39 -27.07 -29.08
C CYS A 269 -12.51 -26.41 -28.26
N THR A 270 -12.81 -27.02 -27.11
CA THR A 270 -13.59 -26.43 -26.03
C THR A 270 -12.68 -25.73 -25.03
N LEU A 271 -12.78 -24.40 -24.91
CA LEU A 271 -12.10 -23.62 -23.87
C LEU A 271 -12.95 -23.58 -22.60
N ILE A 272 -12.48 -24.20 -21.53
CA ILE A 272 -13.12 -24.22 -20.21
C ILE A 272 -12.38 -23.23 -19.30
N VAL A 273 -13.10 -22.27 -18.74
CA VAL A 273 -12.61 -21.27 -17.79
C VAL A 273 -13.18 -21.60 -16.42
N SER A 274 -12.33 -21.79 -15.41
CA SER A 274 -12.77 -22.24 -14.08
C SER A 274 -12.10 -21.47 -12.92
N PRO A 275 -12.63 -21.56 -11.69
CA PRO A 275 -11.90 -21.22 -10.47
C PRO A 275 -10.64 -22.08 -10.31
N ASN A 276 -9.52 -21.47 -9.91
CA ASN A 276 -8.22 -22.17 -9.72
C ASN A 276 -8.26 -23.28 -8.64
N THR A 277 -9.33 -23.37 -7.84
CA THR A 277 -9.54 -24.43 -6.86
C THR A 277 -10.17 -25.71 -7.44
N ILE A 278 -10.78 -25.63 -8.63
CA ILE A 278 -11.47 -26.77 -9.28
C ILE A 278 -10.95 -27.08 -10.69
N SER A 279 -9.96 -26.34 -11.20
CA SER A 279 -9.36 -26.60 -12.51
C SER A 279 -8.61 -27.94 -12.57
N SER A 280 -8.07 -28.43 -11.45
CA SER A 280 -7.54 -29.81 -11.34
C SER A 280 -8.66 -30.84 -11.29
N GLN A 281 -9.77 -30.54 -10.59
CA GLN A 281 -10.93 -31.42 -10.54
C GLN A 281 -11.50 -31.66 -11.95
N TRP A 282 -11.55 -30.66 -12.83
CA TRP A 282 -11.94 -30.88 -14.23
C TRP A 282 -11.08 -31.94 -14.94
N ILE A 283 -9.77 -31.97 -14.69
CA ILE A 283 -8.86 -32.97 -15.26
C ILE A 283 -9.15 -34.35 -14.65
N ASP A 284 -9.37 -34.43 -13.33
CA ASP A 284 -9.71 -35.68 -12.64
C ASP A 284 -11.06 -36.25 -13.08
N GLU A 285 -12.08 -35.41 -13.28
CA GLU A 285 -13.41 -35.82 -13.75
C GLU A 285 -13.35 -36.29 -15.22
N ILE A 286 -12.60 -35.60 -16.10
CA ILE A 286 -12.36 -36.08 -17.48
C ILE A 286 -11.67 -37.45 -17.45
N ASN A 287 -10.59 -37.60 -16.68
CA ASN A 287 -9.84 -38.86 -16.58
C ASN A 287 -10.66 -40.01 -15.97
N ARG A 288 -11.61 -39.72 -15.08
CA ARG A 288 -12.47 -40.72 -14.44
C ARG A 288 -13.68 -41.12 -15.29
N HIS A 289 -14.18 -40.20 -16.13
CA HIS A 289 -15.49 -40.34 -16.76
C HIS A 289 -15.46 -40.37 -18.29
N VAL A 290 -14.36 -40.00 -18.94
CA VAL A 290 -14.14 -40.18 -20.38
C VAL A 290 -13.13 -41.31 -20.62
N LYS A 291 -13.37 -42.10 -21.66
CA LYS A 291 -12.45 -43.17 -22.08
C LYS A 291 -11.09 -42.59 -22.49
N SER A 292 -10.01 -43.14 -21.93
CA SER A 292 -8.65 -42.54 -21.90
C SER A 292 -7.90 -42.41 -23.25
N SER A 293 -8.59 -42.61 -24.38
CA SER A 293 -8.06 -42.49 -25.74
C SER A 293 -8.84 -41.48 -26.60
N SER A 294 -9.80 -40.75 -26.02
CA SER A 294 -10.82 -40.01 -26.79
C SER A 294 -10.68 -38.49 -26.81
N LEU A 295 -9.84 -37.87 -25.97
CA LEU A 295 -9.64 -36.41 -25.93
C LEU A 295 -8.20 -36.02 -25.55
N ARG A 296 -7.62 -35.03 -26.25
CA ARG A 296 -6.40 -34.30 -25.86
C ARG A 296 -6.76 -33.10 -24.99
N VAL A 297 -6.25 -33.06 -23.76
CA VAL A 297 -6.53 -32.00 -22.78
C VAL A 297 -5.25 -31.21 -22.44
N LEU A 298 -5.33 -29.88 -22.45
CA LEU A 298 -4.26 -28.97 -22.02
C LEU A 298 -4.72 -28.12 -20.83
N PHE A 299 -3.88 -28.00 -19.79
CA PHE A 299 -4.04 -26.95 -18.78
C PHE A 299 -3.19 -25.73 -19.18
N TYR A 300 -3.86 -24.60 -19.44
CA TYR A 300 -3.24 -23.36 -19.88
C TYR A 300 -3.00 -22.42 -18.69
N GLU A 301 -1.75 -22.34 -18.24
CA GLU A 301 -1.36 -21.53 -17.08
C GLU A 301 -1.30 -20.01 -17.36
N GLY A 302 -1.53 -19.59 -18.60
CA GLY A 302 -1.28 -18.22 -19.08
C GLY A 302 0.13 -18.03 -19.66
N VAL A 303 0.41 -16.85 -20.24
CA VAL A 303 1.76 -16.43 -20.68
C VAL A 303 2.68 -16.12 -19.48
N LYS A 304 2.82 -17.09 -18.57
CA LYS A 304 3.73 -17.06 -17.40
C LYS A 304 5.12 -17.53 -17.80
N GLY A 305 6.12 -17.13 -17.01
CA GLY A 305 7.48 -17.71 -17.08
C GLY A 305 8.24 -17.55 -18.39
N ARG A 306 7.75 -16.72 -19.34
CA ARG A 306 8.24 -16.61 -20.72
C ARG A 306 8.09 -17.93 -21.50
N LYS A 307 6.86 -18.46 -21.57
CA LYS A 307 6.45 -19.48 -22.55
C LYS A 307 5.17 -19.01 -23.25
N TYR A 308 5.27 -18.66 -24.53
CA TYR A 308 4.11 -18.52 -25.41
C TYR A 308 3.83 -19.86 -26.10
N ILE A 309 2.57 -20.12 -26.45
CA ILE A 309 2.13 -21.29 -27.23
C ILE A 309 1.46 -20.74 -28.49
N GLN A 310 1.76 -21.31 -29.66
CA GLN A 310 1.19 -20.79 -30.91
C GLN A 310 -0.33 -21.04 -30.96
N PRO A 311 -1.12 -20.12 -31.55
CA PRO A 311 -2.53 -20.36 -31.83
C PRO A 311 -2.80 -21.66 -32.63
N LYS A 312 -1.90 -22.04 -33.55
CA LYS A 312 -1.92 -23.38 -34.20
C LYS A 312 -1.85 -24.52 -33.18
N ASP A 313 -0.86 -24.50 -32.28
CA ASP A 313 -0.63 -25.58 -31.30
C ASP A 313 -1.77 -25.66 -30.26
N LEU A 314 -2.33 -24.51 -29.83
CA LEU A 314 -3.53 -24.48 -28.97
C LEU A 314 -4.75 -25.07 -29.67
N ALA A 315 -4.92 -24.78 -30.97
CA ALA A 315 -6.07 -25.21 -31.75
C ALA A 315 -6.13 -26.72 -32.01
N GLU A 316 -5.04 -27.47 -31.75
CA GLU A 316 -5.00 -28.92 -31.88
C GLU A 316 -5.66 -29.69 -30.71
N TYR A 317 -5.77 -29.09 -29.52
CA TYR A 317 -6.34 -29.78 -28.36
C TYR A 317 -7.86 -29.85 -28.46
N ASP A 318 -8.47 -30.89 -27.89
CA ASP A 318 -9.93 -31.05 -27.86
C ASP A 318 -10.55 -30.24 -26.71
N ILE A 319 -9.81 -30.12 -25.59
CA ILE A 319 -10.17 -29.29 -24.44
C ILE A 319 -8.94 -28.50 -23.95
N VAL A 320 -9.09 -27.19 -23.76
CA VAL A 320 -8.14 -26.34 -23.05
C VAL A 320 -8.81 -25.83 -21.77
N ILE A 321 -8.19 -26.07 -20.62
CA ILE A 321 -8.66 -25.60 -19.30
C ILE A 321 -7.78 -24.43 -18.86
N THR A 322 -8.40 -23.28 -18.56
CA THR A 322 -7.76 -22.07 -18.02
C THR A 322 -8.50 -21.58 -16.77
N THR A 323 -7.99 -20.52 -16.12
CA THR A 323 -8.62 -19.95 -14.93
C THR A 323 -8.97 -18.48 -15.08
N PHE A 324 -9.98 -18.01 -14.33
CA PHE A 324 -10.36 -16.60 -14.30
C PHE A 324 -9.20 -15.67 -13.89
N GLN A 325 -8.24 -16.17 -13.09
CA GLN A 325 -7.04 -15.40 -12.73
C GLN A 325 -6.10 -15.21 -13.94
N VAL A 326 -5.98 -16.19 -14.83
CA VAL A 326 -5.23 -16.07 -16.08
C VAL A 326 -5.88 -15.02 -16.98
N LEU A 327 -7.19 -15.12 -17.25
CA LEU A 327 -7.90 -14.14 -18.09
C LEU A 327 -7.77 -12.69 -17.58
N SER A 328 -7.86 -12.48 -16.26
CA SER A 328 -7.73 -11.16 -15.62
C SER A 328 -6.34 -10.53 -15.79
N VAL A 329 -5.29 -11.36 -15.96
CA VAL A 329 -3.93 -10.91 -16.32
C VAL A 329 -3.82 -10.70 -17.83
N GLU A 330 -4.31 -11.64 -18.64
CA GLU A 330 -4.13 -11.62 -20.10
C GLU A 330 -4.91 -10.53 -20.83
N LEU A 331 -5.91 -9.89 -20.22
CA LEU A 331 -6.49 -8.65 -20.74
C LEU A 331 -5.42 -7.58 -21.00
N SER A 332 -4.35 -7.54 -20.20
CA SER A 332 -3.22 -6.60 -20.39
C SER A 332 -2.35 -6.91 -21.61
N TYR A 333 -2.61 -8.02 -22.31
CA TYR A 333 -1.98 -8.43 -23.56
C TYR A 333 -2.89 -8.21 -24.79
N VAL A 334 -4.13 -7.71 -24.61
CA VAL A 334 -5.05 -7.44 -25.74
C VAL A 334 -4.87 -6.02 -26.29
N SER A 335 -4.88 -5.00 -25.43
CA SER A 335 -4.94 -3.59 -25.83
C SER A 335 -3.56 -2.91 -25.89
N VAL A 336 -2.87 -3.03 -27.04
CA VAL A 336 -1.52 -2.46 -27.22
C VAL A 336 -1.49 -1.11 -27.98
N GLU A 337 -2.48 -0.81 -28.83
CA GLU A 337 -2.28 0.16 -29.93
C GLU A 337 -2.96 1.54 -29.81
N GLU A 338 -4.11 1.71 -29.11
CA GLU A 338 -4.90 2.96 -29.25
C GLU A 338 -4.97 3.92 -28.03
N GLU A 339 -5.03 3.46 -26.77
CA GLU A 339 -5.28 4.39 -25.63
C GLU A 339 -4.09 5.32 -25.27
N SER A 340 -2.86 5.05 -25.75
CA SER A 340 -1.68 5.85 -25.37
C SER A 340 -1.48 7.11 -26.24
N THR A 341 -2.47 8.00 -26.28
CA THR A 341 -2.40 9.31 -26.97
C THR A 341 -1.31 10.25 -26.40
N ARG A 342 -0.79 9.96 -25.20
CA ARG A 342 0.43 10.58 -24.65
C ARG A 342 1.67 10.07 -25.41
N LYS A 343 2.11 10.82 -26.43
CA LYS A 343 3.38 10.55 -27.14
C LYS A 343 4.54 10.38 -26.16
N LEU A 344 5.03 9.14 -26.00
CA LEU A 344 6.21 8.84 -25.22
C LEU A 344 7.44 9.52 -25.85
N ARG A 345 8.33 10.08 -25.01
CA ARG A 345 9.54 10.78 -25.49
C ARG A 345 10.59 9.87 -26.16
N HIS A 346 10.43 8.56 -26.02
CA HIS A 346 11.19 7.52 -26.73
C HIS A 346 10.25 6.35 -27.05
N ALA A 347 10.58 5.53 -28.05
CA ALA A 347 9.85 4.29 -28.34
C ALA A 347 9.93 3.29 -27.16
N LYS A 348 8.93 2.41 -27.03
CA LYS A 348 8.97 1.30 -26.05
C LYS A 348 10.14 0.38 -26.40
N LYS A 349 11.08 0.16 -25.45
CA LYS A 349 12.28 -0.70 -25.64
C LYS A 349 11.94 -2.18 -25.82
N TYR A 350 10.78 -2.62 -25.33
CA TYR A 350 10.33 -4.01 -25.34
C TYR A 350 8.93 -4.12 -25.97
N HIS A 351 8.71 -5.18 -26.75
CA HIS A 351 7.37 -5.56 -27.20
C HIS A 351 6.69 -6.41 -26.13
N THR A 352 5.45 -6.06 -25.78
CA THR A 352 4.56 -6.94 -25.01
C THR A 352 4.03 -8.04 -25.95
N PRO A 353 4.04 -9.33 -25.58
CA PRO A 353 3.34 -10.36 -26.33
C PRO A 353 1.82 -10.15 -26.26
N VAL A 354 1.10 -10.63 -27.27
CA VAL A 354 -0.37 -10.67 -27.27
C VAL A 354 -0.84 -11.99 -26.63
N SER A 355 -2.04 -12.04 -26.04
CA SER A 355 -2.62 -13.31 -25.59
C SER A 355 -2.86 -14.23 -26.80
N PRO A 356 -2.44 -15.51 -26.77
CA PRO A 356 -2.76 -16.44 -27.84
C PRO A 356 -4.26 -16.81 -27.86
N LEU A 357 -4.99 -16.60 -26.76
CA LEU A 357 -6.39 -17.00 -26.61
C LEU A 357 -7.35 -16.19 -27.50
N THR A 358 -7.00 -14.95 -27.85
CA THR A 358 -7.78 -14.10 -28.77
C THR A 358 -7.46 -14.34 -30.25
N CYS A 359 -6.41 -15.12 -30.54
CA CYS A 359 -6.00 -15.51 -31.88
C CYS A 359 -6.57 -16.88 -32.32
N VAL A 360 -7.46 -17.47 -31.52
CA VAL A 360 -8.18 -18.73 -31.81
C VAL A 360 -9.69 -18.42 -31.84
N GLU A 361 -10.39 -18.98 -32.83
CA GLU A 361 -11.85 -19.06 -32.87
C GLU A 361 -12.26 -20.43 -32.31
N TRP A 362 -12.72 -20.42 -31.05
CA TRP A 362 -13.00 -21.63 -30.27
C TRP A 362 -14.36 -22.25 -30.65
N TRP A 363 -14.46 -23.58 -30.70
CA TRP A 363 -15.75 -24.23 -30.92
C TRP A 363 -16.71 -23.95 -29.77
N ARG A 364 -16.24 -24.13 -28.53
CA ARG A 364 -16.99 -23.80 -27.31
C ARG A 364 -16.17 -22.92 -26.38
N LEU A 365 -16.84 -21.98 -25.72
CA LEU A 365 -16.32 -21.25 -24.57
C LEU A 365 -17.25 -21.49 -23.37
N CYS A 366 -16.78 -22.27 -22.40
CA CYS A 366 -17.50 -22.64 -21.19
C CYS A 366 -16.93 -21.89 -19.98
N LEU A 367 -17.75 -21.05 -19.34
CA LEU A 367 -17.42 -20.40 -18.07
C LEU A 367 -18.03 -21.20 -16.93
N ASP A 368 -17.21 -21.90 -16.14
CA ASP A 368 -17.64 -22.65 -14.96
C ASP A 368 -17.61 -21.78 -13.70
N GLU A 369 -18.60 -21.95 -12.82
CA GLU A 369 -19.00 -20.99 -11.78
C GLU A 369 -19.07 -19.53 -12.30
N ALA A 370 -19.83 -19.35 -13.38
CA ALA A 370 -19.98 -18.11 -14.15
C ALA A 370 -20.44 -16.88 -13.32
N GLN A 371 -20.94 -17.05 -12.10
CA GLN A 371 -21.20 -15.96 -11.14
C GLN A 371 -19.94 -15.12 -10.83
N MET A 372 -18.73 -15.67 -11.06
CA MET A 372 -17.48 -14.89 -11.02
C MET A 372 -17.38 -13.78 -12.08
N VAL A 373 -18.34 -13.71 -13.01
CA VAL A 373 -18.34 -12.83 -14.20
C VAL A 373 -19.55 -11.87 -14.22
N GLU A 374 -20.42 -11.90 -13.20
CA GLU A 374 -21.54 -10.94 -12.99
C GLU A 374 -21.10 -9.47 -13.14
N GLY A 375 -19.92 -9.14 -12.63
CA GLY A 375 -19.31 -7.82 -12.73
C GLY A 375 -18.89 -7.52 -14.17
N SER A 376 -19.79 -6.94 -14.97
CA SER A 376 -19.62 -6.59 -16.39
C SER A 376 -18.51 -5.56 -16.72
N THR A 377 -17.87 -5.00 -15.67
CA THR A 377 -16.70 -4.10 -15.70
C THR A 377 -15.43 -4.74 -15.10
N SER A 378 -15.50 -6.00 -14.66
CA SER A 378 -14.33 -6.74 -14.18
C SER A 378 -13.41 -7.11 -15.35
N LYS A 379 -12.09 -7.13 -15.12
CA LYS A 379 -11.11 -7.53 -16.15
C LYS A 379 -11.39 -8.92 -16.72
N THR A 380 -11.87 -9.83 -15.87
CA THR A 380 -12.29 -11.18 -16.25
C THR A 380 -13.47 -11.15 -17.22
N ALA A 381 -14.50 -10.35 -16.94
CA ALA A 381 -15.66 -10.20 -17.84
C ALA A 381 -15.28 -9.53 -19.16
N SER A 382 -14.44 -8.48 -19.13
CA SER A 382 -13.89 -7.88 -20.36
C SER A 382 -13.17 -8.94 -21.21
N MET A 383 -12.21 -9.67 -20.63
CA MET A 383 -11.47 -10.70 -21.37
C MET A 383 -12.38 -11.81 -21.90
N ALA A 384 -13.39 -12.25 -21.14
CA ALA A 384 -14.35 -13.25 -21.60
C ALA A 384 -15.23 -12.76 -22.77
N CYS A 385 -15.46 -11.46 -22.91
CA CYS A 385 -16.14 -10.88 -24.06
C CYS A 385 -15.24 -10.80 -25.31
N GLU A 386 -13.92 -10.59 -25.16
CA GLU A 386 -12.96 -10.54 -26.28
C GLU A 386 -12.70 -11.93 -26.94
N LEU A 387 -13.08 -13.03 -26.28
CA LEU A 387 -12.86 -14.39 -26.77
C LEU A 387 -13.90 -14.81 -27.82
N ARG A 388 -13.42 -15.01 -29.05
CA ARG A 388 -14.24 -15.44 -30.21
C ARG A 388 -14.59 -16.92 -30.11
N SER A 389 -15.88 -17.24 -30.16
CA SER A 389 -16.36 -18.62 -29.99
C SER A 389 -17.68 -18.85 -30.72
N VAL A 390 -17.86 -20.07 -31.26
CA VAL A 390 -19.09 -20.47 -31.98
C VAL A 390 -20.24 -20.76 -31.01
N HIS A 391 -19.94 -21.39 -29.88
CA HIS A 391 -20.89 -21.70 -28.82
C HIS A 391 -20.42 -21.11 -27.48
N LYS A 392 -21.32 -20.43 -26.76
CA LYS A 392 -21.01 -19.85 -25.44
C LYS A 392 -21.88 -20.45 -24.34
N TRP A 393 -21.24 -20.96 -23.29
CA TRP A 393 -21.90 -21.62 -22.17
C TRP A 393 -21.50 -20.95 -20.84
N ALA A 394 -22.48 -20.43 -20.11
CA ALA A 394 -22.33 -20.01 -18.72
C ALA A 394 -22.84 -21.14 -17.81
N VAL A 395 -21.99 -21.70 -16.96
CA VAL A 395 -22.27 -22.86 -16.10
C VAL A 395 -22.13 -22.41 -14.65
N THR A 396 -23.15 -22.62 -13.82
CA THR A 396 -23.21 -22.02 -12.47
C THR A 396 -24.17 -22.76 -11.53
N GLY A 397 -23.88 -22.80 -10.22
CA GLY A 397 -24.87 -23.21 -9.22
C GLY A 397 -25.89 -22.13 -8.85
N THR A 398 -25.52 -20.87 -9.05
CA THR A 398 -26.23 -19.67 -8.56
C THR A 398 -26.13 -18.55 -9.60
N PRO A 399 -26.96 -18.55 -10.66
CA PRO A 399 -26.90 -17.55 -11.72
C PRO A 399 -27.29 -16.14 -11.26
N ILE A 400 -27.98 -16.05 -10.12
CA ILE A 400 -28.45 -14.81 -9.52
C ILE A 400 -28.20 -14.88 -8.01
N GLN A 401 -27.59 -13.83 -7.45
CA GLN A 401 -27.29 -13.75 -6.01
C GLN A 401 -28.24 -12.84 -5.23
N LYS A 402 -28.75 -11.77 -5.87
CA LYS A 402 -29.46 -10.67 -5.20
C LYS A 402 -30.71 -10.26 -5.97
N THR A 403 -30.60 -10.09 -7.28
CA THR A 403 -31.66 -9.59 -8.17
C THR A 403 -31.39 -10.02 -9.61
N ILE A 404 -32.44 -10.20 -10.43
CA ILE A 404 -32.32 -10.61 -11.85
C ILE A 404 -31.34 -9.74 -12.65
N SER A 405 -31.17 -8.46 -12.27
CA SER A 405 -30.14 -7.55 -12.80
C SER A 405 -28.70 -8.08 -12.76
N ASP A 406 -28.37 -8.99 -11.84
CA ASP A 406 -27.05 -9.64 -11.73
C ASP A 406 -26.70 -10.43 -13.02
N LEU A 407 -27.70 -10.91 -13.78
CA LEU A 407 -27.52 -11.62 -15.05
C LEU A 407 -26.87 -10.77 -16.16
N TYR A 408 -26.82 -9.43 -16.03
CA TYR A 408 -26.32 -8.54 -17.09
C TYR A 408 -24.91 -8.94 -17.58
N GLY A 409 -24.02 -9.36 -16.68
CA GLY A 409 -22.69 -9.85 -17.04
C GLY A 409 -22.73 -11.09 -17.96
N LEU A 410 -23.69 -11.99 -17.73
CA LEU A 410 -23.88 -13.20 -18.54
C LEU A 410 -24.55 -12.90 -19.89
N ILE A 411 -25.56 -12.01 -19.93
CA ILE A 411 -26.19 -11.58 -21.19
C ILE A 411 -25.19 -10.88 -22.10
N LYS A 412 -24.35 -9.99 -21.54
CA LYS A 412 -23.25 -9.33 -22.25
C LYS A 412 -22.17 -10.32 -22.71
N PHE A 413 -21.83 -11.32 -21.89
CA PHE A 413 -20.90 -12.39 -22.29
C PHE A 413 -21.42 -13.21 -23.48
N LEU A 414 -22.69 -13.65 -23.43
CA LEU A 414 -23.34 -14.38 -24.51
C LEU A 414 -23.38 -13.54 -25.80
N GLY A 415 -23.57 -12.22 -25.68
CA GLY A 415 -23.58 -11.29 -26.80
C GLY A 415 -24.96 -11.12 -27.42
N ILE A 416 -26.01 -11.05 -26.60
CA ILE A 416 -27.40 -10.96 -27.06
C ILE A 416 -27.75 -9.49 -27.32
N GLU A 417 -27.70 -9.06 -28.58
CA GLU A 417 -28.17 -7.73 -28.98
C GLU A 417 -29.70 -7.63 -28.92
N PRO A 418 -30.28 -6.49 -28.49
CA PRO A 418 -29.64 -5.24 -28.09
C PRO A 418 -29.23 -5.17 -26.60
N PHE A 419 -29.38 -6.27 -25.84
CA PHE A 419 -29.23 -6.30 -24.38
C PHE A 419 -27.78 -6.35 -23.88
N THR A 420 -26.79 -6.33 -24.78
CA THR A 420 -25.41 -5.98 -24.44
C THR A 420 -25.31 -4.52 -23.94
N ASN A 421 -26.27 -3.66 -24.33
CA ASN A 421 -26.45 -2.32 -23.81
C ASN A 421 -27.23 -2.34 -22.47
N GLN A 422 -26.56 -1.92 -21.40
CA GLN A 422 -27.12 -1.87 -20.04
C GLN A 422 -28.44 -1.09 -19.95
N ALA A 423 -28.63 -0.05 -20.77
CA ALA A 423 -29.85 0.78 -20.74
C ALA A 423 -31.07 0.10 -21.39
N GLN A 424 -30.86 -0.84 -22.31
CA GLN A 424 -31.93 -1.66 -22.90
C GLN A 424 -32.21 -2.89 -22.03
N TRP A 425 -31.17 -3.48 -21.42
CA TRP A 425 -31.33 -4.51 -20.39
C TRP A 425 -32.18 -4.03 -19.21
N PHE A 426 -31.90 -2.84 -18.64
CA PHE A 426 -32.73 -2.34 -17.53
C PHE A 426 -34.18 -2.05 -17.94
N ARG A 427 -34.43 -1.62 -19.19
CA ARG A 427 -35.79 -1.37 -19.71
C ARG A 427 -36.60 -2.66 -19.83
N LEU A 428 -35.95 -3.78 -20.20
CA LEU A 428 -36.57 -5.11 -20.18
C LEU A 428 -36.91 -5.58 -18.76
N LEU A 429 -36.18 -5.13 -17.73
CA LEU A 429 -36.45 -5.47 -16.33
C LEU A 429 -37.63 -4.68 -15.71
N ASP A 430 -38.19 -3.70 -16.42
CA ASP A 430 -39.40 -2.99 -15.99
C ASP A 430 -40.69 -3.81 -16.25
N ASP A 431 -40.65 -4.78 -17.18
CA ASP A 431 -41.72 -5.77 -17.42
C ASP A 431 -41.26 -7.19 -17.04
N GLU A 432 -41.91 -7.78 -16.03
CA GLU A 432 -41.54 -9.11 -15.54
C GLU A 432 -41.89 -10.23 -16.54
N GLU A 433 -42.97 -10.12 -17.31
CA GLU A 433 -43.39 -11.20 -18.21
C GLU A 433 -42.55 -11.21 -19.50
N GLU A 434 -42.23 -10.04 -20.06
CA GLU A 434 -41.28 -9.96 -21.18
C GLU A 434 -39.88 -10.42 -20.76
N CYS A 435 -39.43 -10.07 -19.55
CA CYS A 435 -38.16 -10.56 -19.00
C CYS A 435 -38.14 -12.09 -18.88
N TYR A 436 -39.18 -12.72 -18.31
CA TYR A 436 -39.22 -14.18 -18.16
C TYR A 436 -39.31 -14.89 -19.53
N ARG A 437 -40.06 -14.30 -20.48
CA ARG A 437 -40.16 -14.79 -21.88
C ARG A 437 -38.83 -14.68 -22.64
N PHE A 438 -38.03 -13.65 -22.39
CA PHE A 438 -36.67 -13.49 -22.93
C PHE A 438 -35.66 -14.47 -22.32
N LEU A 439 -35.77 -14.78 -21.02
CA LEU A 439 -34.82 -15.64 -20.32
C LEU A 439 -35.07 -17.14 -20.56
N ALA A 440 -36.31 -17.58 -20.77
CA ALA A 440 -36.64 -19.01 -20.91
C ALA A 440 -35.91 -19.77 -22.05
N PRO A 441 -35.68 -19.21 -23.26
CA PRO A 441 -34.93 -19.89 -24.31
C PRO A 441 -33.46 -20.15 -23.96
N ILE A 442 -32.85 -19.26 -23.14
CA ILE A 442 -31.41 -19.25 -22.85
C ILE A 442 -31.04 -19.80 -21.47
N LEU A 443 -32.00 -20.06 -20.58
CA LEU A 443 -31.77 -20.52 -19.22
C LEU A 443 -32.34 -21.93 -19.00
N TRP A 444 -31.51 -22.84 -18.47
CA TRP A 444 -31.93 -24.13 -17.92
C TRP A 444 -31.56 -24.23 -16.45
N ARG A 445 -32.44 -24.84 -15.63
CA ARG A 445 -32.21 -25.01 -14.19
C ARG A 445 -33.03 -26.14 -13.59
N SER A 446 -32.33 -27.14 -13.05
CA SER A 446 -32.87 -28.11 -12.08
C SER A 446 -32.50 -27.72 -10.64
N ILE A 447 -33.38 -28.02 -9.68
CA ILE A 447 -33.15 -27.87 -8.23
C ILE A 447 -33.28 -29.24 -7.54
N LYS A 448 -32.59 -29.45 -6.41
CA LYS A 448 -32.55 -30.76 -5.72
C LYS A 448 -33.94 -31.28 -5.32
N ASN A 449 -34.89 -30.40 -5.05
CA ASN A 449 -36.26 -30.79 -4.69
C ASN A 449 -37.03 -31.41 -5.88
N ASP A 450 -36.79 -30.91 -7.09
CA ASP A 450 -37.49 -31.34 -8.32
C ASP A 450 -37.02 -32.69 -8.85
N VAL A 451 -35.83 -33.12 -8.44
CA VAL A 451 -35.16 -34.35 -8.86
C VAL A 451 -34.69 -35.20 -7.66
N PHE A 452 -35.32 -35.01 -6.50
CA PHE A 452 -34.91 -35.65 -5.24
C PHE A 452 -34.97 -37.19 -5.32
N ASP A 453 -36.02 -37.68 -5.99
CA ASP A 453 -36.26 -39.07 -6.38
C ASP A 453 -35.12 -39.68 -7.22
N GLN A 454 -34.47 -38.86 -8.04
CA GLN A 454 -33.37 -39.24 -8.94
C GLN A 454 -31.97 -39.11 -8.31
N ILE A 455 -31.84 -38.48 -7.13
CA ILE A 455 -30.54 -38.25 -6.48
C ILE A 455 -30.27 -39.22 -5.33
N GLY A 456 -31.26 -39.46 -4.45
CA GLY A 456 -31.10 -40.34 -3.27
C GLY A 456 -30.27 -39.74 -2.13
N VAL A 457 -30.48 -38.48 -1.78
CA VAL A 457 -29.72 -37.78 -0.71
C VAL A 457 -30.21 -38.24 0.69
N PRO A 458 -29.31 -38.58 1.64
CA PRO A 458 -29.69 -38.85 3.02
C PRO A 458 -30.15 -37.59 3.77
N PRO A 459 -30.99 -37.70 4.82
CA PRO A 459 -31.49 -36.55 5.58
C PRO A 459 -30.38 -35.81 6.34
N GLN A 460 -30.41 -34.48 6.29
CA GLN A 460 -29.44 -33.62 6.97
C GLN A 460 -29.74 -33.45 8.46
N THR A 461 -28.73 -33.58 9.31
CA THR A 461 -28.80 -33.28 10.75
C THR A 461 -27.98 -32.03 11.09
N VAL A 462 -28.53 -31.15 11.95
CA VAL A 462 -27.83 -29.95 12.45
C VAL A 462 -27.71 -30.04 13.97
N LEU A 463 -26.51 -29.81 14.50
CA LEU A 463 -26.20 -29.78 15.93
C LEU A 463 -25.67 -28.39 16.31
N SER A 464 -26.14 -27.85 17.42
CA SER A 464 -25.81 -26.49 17.88
C SER A 464 -25.22 -26.54 19.30
N HIS A 465 -24.02 -26.01 19.46
CA HIS A 465 -23.33 -25.94 20.75
C HIS A 465 -23.26 -24.49 21.25
N TRP A 466 -23.67 -24.26 22.50
CA TRP A 466 -23.59 -22.95 23.15
C TRP A 466 -22.34 -22.87 24.02
N LEU A 467 -21.52 -21.83 23.81
CA LEU A 467 -20.28 -21.58 24.54
C LEU A 467 -20.50 -20.47 25.59
N ARG A 468 -19.60 -20.41 26.58
CA ARG A 468 -19.51 -19.32 27.56
C ARG A 468 -18.09 -18.73 27.50
N PHE A 469 -17.97 -17.43 27.67
CA PHE A 469 -16.68 -16.76 27.80
C PHE A 469 -15.98 -17.15 29.12
N SER A 470 -14.66 -17.23 29.09
CA SER A 470 -13.83 -17.14 30.30
C SER A 470 -13.92 -15.75 30.95
N PRO A 471 -13.52 -15.57 32.22
CA PRO A 471 -13.47 -14.25 32.87
C PRO A 471 -12.67 -13.20 32.07
N VAL A 472 -11.58 -13.61 31.41
CA VAL A 472 -10.71 -12.75 30.60
C VAL A 472 -11.42 -12.27 29.33
N GLU A 473 -12.04 -13.21 28.60
CA GLU A 473 -12.82 -12.92 27.39
C GLU A 473 -14.07 -12.11 27.71
N GLY A 474 -14.73 -12.39 28.84
CA GLY A 474 -15.89 -11.65 29.33
C GLY A 474 -15.56 -10.21 29.63
N TYR A 475 -14.50 -9.94 30.41
CA TYR A 475 -14.02 -8.58 30.68
C TYR A 475 -13.61 -7.84 29.40
N PHE A 476 -12.89 -8.51 28.49
CA PHE A 476 -12.52 -7.93 27.19
C PHE A 476 -13.77 -7.59 26.35
N TYR A 477 -14.72 -8.53 26.23
CA TYR A 477 -15.97 -8.35 25.48
C TYR A 477 -16.81 -7.21 26.06
N GLN A 478 -17.00 -7.16 27.38
CA GLN A 478 -17.76 -6.12 28.07
C GLN A 478 -17.12 -4.73 27.88
N ARG A 479 -15.78 -4.62 27.94
CA ARG A 479 -15.06 -3.36 27.66
C ARG A 479 -15.20 -2.91 26.20
N ILE A 480 -15.08 -3.83 25.23
CA ILE A 480 -15.33 -3.54 23.81
C ILE A 480 -16.81 -3.17 23.57
N HIS A 481 -17.74 -3.79 24.30
CA HIS A 481 -19.16 -3.45 24.27
C HIS A 481 -19.44 -2.04 24.76
N THR A 482 -18.83 -1.58 25.87
CA THR A 482 -18.93 -0.18 26.30
C THR A 482 -18.41 0.78 25.23
N GLU A 483 -17.22 0.55 24.66
CA GLU A 483 -16.69 1.40 23.57
C GLU A 483 -17.62 1.44 22.36
N CYS A 484 -18.17 0.29 21.96
CA CYS A 484 -19.07 0.18 20.82
C CYS A 484 -20.41 0.87 21.09
N ALA A 485 -20.97 0.73 22.30
CA ALA A 485 -22.20 1.37 22.72
C ALA A 485 -22.06 2.89 22.80
N ASP A 486 -20.97 3.41 23.37
CA ASP A 486 -20.75 4.85 23.49
C ASP A 486 -20.46 5.52 22.13
N LEU A 487 -19.69 4.86 21.26
CA LEU A 487 -19.51 5.28 19.86
C LEU A 487 -20.84 5.27 19.08
N PHE A 488 -21.73 4.32 19.38
CA PHE A 488 -23.06 4.23 18.77
C PHE A 488 -24.00 5.33 19.28
N LYS A 489 -24.03 5.60 20.60
CA LYS A 489 -24.75 6.73 21.21
C LYS A 489 -24.32 8.06 20.58
N GLN A 490 -23.01 8.35 20.58
CA GLN A 490 -22.44 9.57 19.98
C GLN A 490 -22.88 9.76 18.52
N ARG A 491 -22.89 8.67 17.74
CA ARG A 491 -23.34 8.68 16.33
C ARG A 491 -24.84 8.91 16.19
N ILE A 492 -25.68 8.33 17.05
CA ILE A 492 -27.13 8.57 17.04
C ILE A 492 -27.46 10.01 17.44
N THR A 493 -26.75 10.62 18.38
CA THR A 493 -26.96 12.03 18.78
C THR A 493 -26.70 13.03 17.64
N THR A 494 -26.02 12.63 16.55
CA THR A 494 -25.88 13.46 15.33
C THR A 494 -27.10 13.44 14.40
N LEU A 495 -28.10 12.58 14.67
CA LEU A 495 -29.36 12.56 13.94
C LEU A 495 -30.35 13.56 14.55
N ILE A 496 -31.02 14.32 13.69
CA ILE A 496 -32.12 15.20 14.11
C ILE A 496 -33.32 14.32 14.47
N ASN A 497 -33.81 14.44 15.72
CA ASN A 497 -34.95 13.69 16.28
C ASN A 497 -34.83 12.15 16.10
N PRO A 498 -33.86 11.49 16.76
CA PRO A 498 -33.53 10.08 16.53
C PRO A 498 -34.69 9.12 16.82
N GLU A 499 -35.66 9.49 17.67
CA GLU A 499 -36.86 8.70 17.98
C GLU A 499 -37.87 8.63 16.82
N LEU A 500 -37.80 9.55 15.85
CA LEU A 500 -38.75 9.65 14.73
C LEU A 500 -38.22 9.04 13.42
N VAL A 501 -36.91 8.73 13.34
CA VAL A 501 -36.27 8.21 12.13
C VAL A 501 -36.35 6.69 12.08
N LYS A 502 -37.10 6.14 11.11
CA LYS A 502 -37.16 4.69 10.90
C LYS A 502 -35.90 4.22 10.18
N ILE A 503 -35.39 3.03 10.53
CA ILE A 503 -34.13 2.48 9.97
C ILE A 503 -34.12 2.43 8.43
N LYS A 504 -35.29 2.20 7.81
CA LYS A 504 -35.46 2.20 6.34
C LYS A 504 -35.22 3.56 5.66
N ASP A 505 -35.29 4.66 6.41
CA ASP A 505 -35.16 6.04 5.92
C ASP A 505 -33.74 6.58 6.12
N ILE A 506 -32.83 5.74 6.62
CA ILE A 506 -31.40 6.04 6.79
C ILE A 506 -30.64 5.56 5.54
N ASP A 507 -29.84 6.45 4.94
CA ASP A 507 -28.94 6.08 3.84
C ASP A 507 -28.04 4.87 4.18
N ARG A 508 -27.86 3.98 3.20
CA ARG A 508 -27.11 2.73 3.31
C ARG A 508 -25.65 2.94 3.71
N SER A 509 -25.01 4.05 3.31
CA SER A 509 -23.63 4.35 3.74
C SER A 509 -23.58 4.78 5.22
N ARG A 510 -24.58 5.52 5.70
CA ARG A 510 -24.73 5.91 7.12
C ARG A 510 -25.09 4.72 7.99
N LEU A 511 -26.03 3.87 7.53
CA LEU A 511 -26.42 2.65 8.23
C LEU A 511 -25.23 1.68 8.40
N ASN A 512 -24.42 1.47 7.37
CA ASN A 512 -23.18 0.68 7.49
C ASN A 512 -22.22 1.27 8.52
N LYS A 513 -22.07 2.60 8.60
CA LYS A 513 -21.27 3.29 9.64
C LYS A 513 -21.86 3.14 11.05
N PHE A 514 -23.18 3.04 11.20
CA PHE A 514 -23.84 2.77 12.49
C PHE A 514 -23.73 1.29 12.90
N LEU A 515 -23.73 0.34 11.97
CA LEU A 515 -23.63 -1.10 12.24
C LEU A 515 -22.19 -1.61 12.42
N MET A 516 -21.17 -0.85 11.99
CA MET A 516 -19.75 -1.22 12.12
C MET A 516 -19.29 -1.64 13.55
N PRO A 517 -19.79 -1.06 14.66
CA PRO A 517 -19.46 -1.55 16.01
C PRO A 517 -19.93 -2.99 16.28
N LEU A 518 -21.03 -3.44 15.66
CA LEU A 518 -21.51 -4.82 15.79
C LEU A 518 -20.55 -5.82 15.14
N LEU A 519 -19.81 -5.43 14.09
CA LEU A 519 -18.75 -6.26 13.53
C LEU A 519 -17.61 -6.45 14.54
N LYS A 520 -17.23 -5.41 15.29
CA LYS A 520 -16.22 -5.53 16.36
C LYS A 520 -16.69 -6.45 17.48
N LEU A 521 -17.95 -6.35 17.91
CA LEU A 521 -18.52 -7.29 18.89
C LEU A 521 -18.45 -8.74 18.40
N ARG A 522 -18.85 -9.01 17.15
CA ARG A 522 -18.73 -10.35 16.55
C ARG A 522 -17.29 -10.84 16.44
N GLN A 523 -16.31 -9.94 16.30
CA GLN A 523 -14.88 -10.27 16.33
C GLN A 523 -14.38 -10.57 17.75
N ALA A 524 -14.86 -9.85 18.78
CA ALA A 524 -14.57 -10.15 20.19
C ALA A 524 -15.06 -11.57 20.57
N CYS A 525 -16.22 -12.00 20.06
CA CYS A 525 -16.73 -13.36 20.27
C CYS A 525 -15.86 -14.49 19.68
N ILE A 526 -14.92 -14.18 18.78
CA ILE A 526 -14.08 -15.17 18.09
C ILE A 526 -12.72 -15.27 18.78
N HIS A 527 -11.99 -14.15 18.85
CA HIS A 527 -10.74 -14.04 19.61
C HIS A 527 -10.35 -12.55 19.74
N PRO A 528 -9.83 -12.07 20.88
CA PRO A 528 -9.41 -10.68 21.05
C PRO A 528 -8.46 -10.15 19.97
N GLN A 529 -7.62 -11.02 19.39
CA GLN A 529 -6.68 -10.65 18.32
C GLN A 529 -7.34 -10.33 16.97
N VAL A 530 -8.61 -10.70 16.74
CA VAL A 530 -9.33 -10.38 15.49
C VAL A 530 -9.68 -8.89 15.43
N ILE A 531 -9.82 -8.22 16.59
CA ILE A 531 -10.04 -6.78 16.66
C ILE A 531 -8.72 -6.05 16.42
N ARG A 532 -8.51 -5.64 15.17
CA ARG A 532 -7.43 -4.72 14.80
C ARG A 532 -7.71 -3.31 15.37
N GLY A 533 -6.67 -2.71 15.93
CA GLY A 533 -6.66 -1.32 16.44
C GLY A 533 -6.76 -1.18 17.97
N LYS A 534 -6.02 -0.19 18.49
CA LYS A 534 -6.03 0.33 19.89
C LYS A 534 -5.68 -0.61 21.07
N TYR A 535 -5.84 -1.92 20.98
CA TYR A 535 -5.64 -2.79 22.16
C TYR A 535 -4.21 -3.29 22.33
N VAL A 536 -3.68 -4.07 21.39
CA VAL A 536 -2.26 -4.50 21.35
C VAL A 536 -1.76 -4.46 19.90
N LYS A 537 -0.48 -4.15 19.67
CA LYS A 537 0.17 -4.20 18.34
C LYS A 537 0.86 -5.55 18.14
N PHE A 538 0.05 -6.57 17.84
CA PHE A 538 0.50 -7.95 17.64
C PHE A 538 1.50 -8.10 16.48
N LYS A 539 2.44 -9.04 16.63
CA LYS A 539 3.36 -9.50 15.55
C LYS A 539 3.25 -11.00 15.27
N HIS A 540 2.51 -11.72 16.11
CA HIS A 540 2.25 -13.15 16.08
C HIS A 540 0.92 -13.44 16.80
N THR A 541 0.40 -14.64 16.63
CA THR A 541 -0.71 -15.15 17.45
C THR A 541 -0.23 -15.35 18.88
N MET A 542 -0.98 -14.86 19.87
CA MET A 542 -0.62 -14.91 21.30
C MET A 542 -1.56 -15.82 22.07
N THR A 543 -1.08 -16.38 23.18
CA THR A 543 -1.89 -17.15 24.14
C THR A 543 -2.76 -16.21 25.00
N MET A 544 -3.73 -16.78 25.73
CA MET A 544 -4.55 -16.03 26.69
C MET A 544 -3.71 -15.50 27.87
N GLU A 545 -2.62 -16.18 28.23
CA GLU A 545 -1.68 -15.76 29.27
C GLU A 545 -0.86 -14.54 28.81
N GLU A 546 -0.30 -14.59 27.60
CA GLU A 546 0.42 -13.47 26.99
C GLU A 546 -0.51 -12.25 26.81
N LEU A 547 -1.78 -12.47 26.44
CA LEU A 547 -2.79 -11.42 26.37
C LEU A 547 -3.08 -10.81 27.75
N MET A 548 -3.17 -11.62 28.81
CA MET A 548 -3.34 -11.13 30.18
C MET A 548 -2.16 -10.23 30.59
N MET A 549 -0.92 -10.65 30.32
CA MET A 549 0.27 -9.86 30.64
C MET A 549 0.26 -8.49 29.93
N ASP A 550 -0.09 -8.45 28.64
CA ASP A 550 -0.22 -7.19 27.88
C ASP A 550 -1.41 -6.34 28.36
N MET A 551 -2.50 -6.94 28.84
CA MET A 551 -3.64 -6.23 29.44
C MET A 551 -3.29 -5.61 30.79
N VAL A 552 -2.54 -6.32 31.66
CA VAL A 552 -1.98 -5.79 32.91
C VAL A 552 -0.99 -4.65 32.62
N ALA A 553 -0.09 -4.82 31.63
CA ALA A 553 0.85 -3.79 31.22
C ALA A 553 0.13 -2.53 30.70
N LYS A 554 -0.91 -2.70 29.87
CA LYS A 554 -1.74 -1.59 29.40
C LYS A 554 -2.50 -0.91 30.54
N ALA A 555 -3.11 -1.66 31.45
CA ALA A 555 -3.81 -1.09 32.61
C ALA A 555 -2.88 -0.24 33.50
N LYS A 556 -1.61 -0.64 33.64
CA LYS A 556 -0.59 0.16 34.32
C LYS A 556 -0.24 1.45 33.58
N VAL A 557 -0.21 1.44 32.25
CA VAL A 557 -0.01 2.66 31.43
C VAL A 557 -1.24 3.58 31.51
N ASP A 558 -2.46 3.03 31.37
CA ASP A 558 -3.72 3.77 31.51
C ASP A 558 -3.78 4.46 32.90
N LEU A 559 -3.42 3.75 33.98
CA LEU A 559 -3.29 4.30 35.34
C LEU A 559 -2.24 5.40 35.46
N THR A 560 -1.07 5.23 34.83
CA THR A 560 0.01 6.25 34.84
C THR A 560 -0.44 7.53 34.14
N ASN A 561 -1.25 7.41 33.09
CA ASN A 561 -1.79 8.56 32.37
C ASN A 561 -2.86 9.30 33.19
N ALA A 562 -3.74 8.57 33.88
CA ALA A 562 -4.71 9.17 34.81
C ALA A 562 -4.02 9.91 35.98
N LEU A 563 -2.96 9.32 36.54
CA LEU A 563 -2.14 9.96 37.58
C LEU A 563 -1.47 11.24 37.09
N ARG A 564 -0.87 11.23 35.90
CA ARG A 564 -0.28 12.42 35.26
C ARG A 564 -1.31 13.55 35.11
N ALA A 565 -2.53 13.23 34.70
CA ALA A 565 -3.61 14.21 34.55
C ALA A 565 -3.98 14.85 35.89
N VAL A 566 -4.28 14.04 36.92
CA VAL A 566 -4.62 14.52 38.28
C VAL A 566 -3.53 15.44 38.86
N VAL A 567 -2.26 15.04 38.73
CA VAL A 567 -1.12 15.84 39.20
C VAL A 567 -0.94 17.13 38.38
N SER A 568 -1.22 17.09 37.07
CA SER A 568 -1.18 18.28 36.21
C SER A 568 -2.27 19.28 36.60
N SER A 569 -3.51 18.84 36.83
CA SER A 569 -4.59 19.73 37.24
C SER A 569 -4.36 20.32 38.64
N LEU A 570 -3.81 19.55 39.59
CA LEU A 570 -3.45 20.05 40.92
C LEU A 570 -2.32 21.09 40.88
N ASN A 571 -1.25 20.87 40.08
CA ASN A 571 -0.18 21.86 39.89
C ASN A 571 -0.71 23.12 39.17
N GLY A 572 -1.62 22.98 38.20
CA GLY A 572 -2.29 24.10 37.53
C GLY A 572 -3.14 24.93 38.49
N LEU A 573 -3.98 24.29 39.31
CA LEU A 573 -4.79 24.97 40.33
C LEU A 573 -3.91 25.67 41.38
N ALA A 574 -2.82 25.04 41.84
CA ALA A 574 -1.85 25.69 42.71
C ALA A 574 -1.24 26.95 42.07
N GLY A 575 -0.97 26.93 40.76
CA GLY A 575 -0.55 28.10 39.99
C GLY A 575 -1.59 29.23 39.94
N ILE A 576 -2.87 28.91 39.79
CA ILE A 576 -3.96 29.92 39.79
C ILE A 576 -4.20 30.47 41.19
N ASN A 577 -4.24 29.62 42.22
CA ASN A 577 -4.40 30.04 43.61
C ASN A 577 -3.27 30.99 44.04
N TRP A 578 -2.04 30.76 43.57
CA TRP A 578 -0.93 31.69 43.76
C TRP A 578 -1.17 33.06 43.11
N ILE A 579 -1.69 33.10 41.88
CA ILE A 579 -2.04 34.37 41.19
C ILE A 579 -3.14 35.12 41.95
N ASN A 580 -4.08 34.40 42.57
CA ASN A 580 -5.14 34.95 43.41
C ASN A 580 -4.68 35.32 44.84
N PHE A 581 -3.39 35.18 45.17
CA PHE A 581 -2.82 35.38 46.51
C PHE A 581 -3.34 34.40 47.59
N GLU A 582 -3.94 33.27 47.18
CA GLU A 582 -4.48 32.22 48.06
C GLU A 582 -3.40 31.19 48.43
N TYR A 583 -2.42 31.63 49.23
CA TYR A 583 -1.24 30.84 49.57
C TYR A 583 -1.53 29.54 50.35
N SER A 584 -2.54 29.51 51.23
CA SER A 584 -2.93 28.28 51.96
C SER A 584 -3.45 27.21 50.99
N ALA A 585 -4.40 27.58 50.12
CA ALA A 585 -4.95 26.67 49.11
C ALA A 585 -3.86 26.19 48.14
N THR A 586 -2.89 27.05 47.80
CA THR A 586 -1.71 26.68 47.00
C THR A 586 -0.89 25.57 47.68
N ILE A 587 -0.59 25.72 48.98
CA ILE A 587 0.17 24.75 49.77
C ILE A 587 -0.61 23.44 49.93
N GLU A 588 -1.93 23.50 50.11
CA GLU A 588 -2.81 22.33 50.20
C GLU A 588 -2.86 21.53 48.89
N CYS A 589 -2.91 22.19 47.72
CA CYS A 589 -2.82 21.52 46.42
C CYS A 589 -1.50 20.73 46.26
N TYR A 590 -0.34 21.34 46.57
CA TYR A 590 0.94 20.63 46.47
C TYR A 590 1.09 19.52 47.52
N ARG A 591 0.64 19.73 48.76
CA ARG A 591 0.63 18.67 49.79
C ARG A 591 -0.28 17.50 49.42
N SER A 592 -1.39 17.76 48.72
CA SER A 592 -2.28 16.72 48.17
C SER A 592 -1.57 15.85 47.13
N ILE A 593 -0.73 16.44 46.26
CA ILE A 593 0.11 15.68 45.32
C ILE A 593 1.11 14.79 46.08
N LEU A 594 1.73 15.27 47.15
CA LEU A 594 2.66 14.47 47.97
C LEU A 594 1.98 13.32 48.71
N GLN A 595 0.70 13.45 49.07
CA GLN A 595 -0.09 12.35 49.61
C GLN A 595 -0.42 11.31 48.52
N ILE A 596 -0.92 11.74 47.36
CA ILE A 596 -1.18 10.87 46.20
C ILE A 596 0.10 10.12 45.77
N ALA A 597 1.26 10.79 45.82
CA ALA A 597 2.56 10.18 45.53
C ALA A 597 2.86 8.95 46.41
N LYS A 598 2.47 9.03 47.68
CA LYS A 598 2.63 7.98 48.69
C LYS A 598 1.59 6.87 48.52
N ASP A 599 0.33 7.25 48.30
CA ASP A 599 -0.80 6.32 48.15
C ASP A 599 -0.60 5.34 46.98
N TYR A 600 0.06 5.77 45.91
CA TYR A 600 0.31 4.97 44.71
C TYR A 600 1.76 4.46 44.55
N GLU A 601 2.66 4.73 45.52
CA GLU A 601 4.11 4.50 45.38
C GLU A 601 4.48 3.07 44.97
N HIS A 602 3.78 2.07 45.52
CA HIS A 602 3.99 0.64 45.23
C HIS A 602 3.49 0.19 43.85
N VAL A 603 2.71 1.04 43.16
CA VAL A 603 2.03 0.71 41.90
C VAL A 603 2.60 1.50 40.73
N VAL A 604 2.64 2.84 40.85
CA VAL A 604 3.08 3.79 39.81
C VAL A 604 3.75 4.99 40.49
N LYS A 605 4.86 5.47 39.92
CA LYS A 605 5.51 6.72 40.35
C LYS A 605 5.00 7.90 39.52
N ILE A 606 4.83 9.06 40.15
CA ILE A 606 4.56 10.34 39.48
C ILE A 606 5.77 10.73 38.60
N ASP A 607 5.51 11.39 37.47
CA ASP A 607 6.55 11.87 36.56
C ASP A 607 7.54 12.81 37.27
N THR A 608 8.85 12.61 37.02
CA THR A 608 9.92 13.34 37.72
C THR A 608 9.80 14.86 37.58
N LEU A 609 9.46 15.38 36.39
CA LEU A 609 9.28 16.83 36.18
C LEU A 609 8.06 17.39 36.92
N GLN A 610 6.96 16.64 37.02
CA GLN A 610 5.79 17.04 37.82
C GLN A 610 6.12 17.06 39.32
N MET A 611 6.92 16.11 39.80
CA MET A 611 7.36 16.08 41.20
C MET A 611 8.37 17.20 41.53
N ILE A 612 9.29 17.52 40.61
CA ILE A 612 10.20 18.68 40.73
C ILE A 612 9.38 19.98 40.83
N HIS A 613 8.36 20.17 39.97
CA HIS A 613 7.44 21.32 40.07
C HIS A 613 6.79 21.41 41.45
N THR A 614 6.20 20.32 41.94
CA THR A 614 5.50 20.26 43.22
C THR A 614 6.43 20.59 44.39
N LEU A 615 7.60 19.93 44.49
CA LEU A 615 8.53 20.11 45.60
C LEU A 615 9.19 21.49 45.60
N HIS A 616 9.61 21.98 44.43
CA HIS A 616 10.27 23.29 44.31
C HIS A 616 9.33 24.43 44.72
N ASN A 617 8.12 24.43 44.16
CA ASN A 617 7.14 25.50 44.40
C ASN A 617 6.47 25.40 45.78
N LEU A 618 6.34 24.20 46.36
CA LEU A 618 5.91 24.05 47.75
C LEU A 618 6.96 24.60 48.73
N ALA A 619 8.25 24.31 48.51
CA ALA A 619 9.32 24.86 49.33
C ALA A 619 9.35 26.41 49.26
N GLU A 620 9.28 26.98 48.06
CA GLU A 620 9.22 28.45 47.88
C GLU A 620 7.97 29.08 48.51
N ALA A 621 6.82 28.42 48.45
CA ALA A 621 5.59 28.89 49.07
C ALA A 621 5.66 28.88 50.60
N LEU A 622 6.26 27.85 51.20
CA LEU A 622 6.46 27.75 52.65
C LEU A 622 7.51 28.76 53.15
N GLU A 623 8.58 28.99 52.39
CA GLU A 623 9.64 29.96 52.72
C GLU A 623 9.13 31.42 52.70
N ASN A 624 8.36 31.80 51.67
CA ASN A 624 7.92 33.19 51.48
C ASN A 624 6.57 33.50 52.13
N HIS A 625 5.67 32.52 52.22
CA HIS A 625 4.27 32.73 52.64
C HIS A 625 3.73 31.68 53.62
N GLY A 626 4.59 30.83 54.23
CA GLY A 626 4.18 29.82 55.21
C GLY A 626 3.67 30.37 56.55
N ALA A 627 3.74 31.68 56.78
CA ALA A 627 3.35 32.34 58.03
C ALA A 627 1.83 32.23 58.31
N GLY A 628 1.45 31.19 59.06
CA GLY A 628 0.06 30.87 59.41
C GLY A 628 -0.40 29.48 58.95
N VAL A 629 0.38 28.79 58.11
CA VAL A 629 0.09 27.42 57.65
C VAL A 629 0.80 26.41 58.57
N PRO A 630 0.16 25.31 59.01
CA PRO A 630 0.82 24.31 59.84
C PRO A 630 2.04 23.69 59.14
N HIS A 631 3.21 23.71 59.79
CA HIS A 631 4.41 23.04 59.29
C HIS A 631 4.33 21.52 59.47
N THR A 632 4.85 20.76 58.52
CA THR A 632 5.04 19.30 58.63
C THR A 632 6.52 18.94 58.79
N LEU A 633 6.80 17.75 59.34
CA LEU A 633 8.16 17.23 59.48
C LEU A 633 8.90 17.05 58.13
N ARG A 634 8.17 16.98 57.01
CA ARG A 634 8.76 16.86 55.66
C ARG A 634 9.05 18.21 55.02
N ASP A 635 8.50 19.31 55.54
CA ASP A 635 8.69 20.65 54.96
C ASP A 635 10.19 21.03 54.88
N ALA A 636 11.02 20.53 55.79
CA ALA A 636 12.46 20.77 55.82
C ALA A 636 13.26 20.04 54.72
N SER A 637 12.81 18.89 54.23
CA SER A 637 13.54 18.09 53.22
C SER A 637 13.17 18.43 51.78
N LEU A 638 12.09 19.19 51.54
CA LEU A 638 11.50 19.40 50.21
C LEU A 638 12.50 19.88 49.15
N ARG A 639 13.42 20.78 49.50
CA ARG A 639 14.41 21.31 48.54
C ARG A 639 15.58 20.36 48.30
N GLU A 640 15.94 19.54 49.28
CA GLU A 640 16.90 18.44 49.08
C GLU A 640 16.29 17.34 48.20
N GLU A 641 15.03 16.99 48.45
CA GLU A 641 14.25 16.06 47.60
C GLU A 641 14.11 16.58 46.16
N ALA A 642 13.83 17.88 45.97
CA ALA A 642 13.75 18.50 44.64
C ALA A 642 15.09 18.43 43.90
N ASN A 643 16.19 18.88 44.54
CA ASN A 643 17.52 18.88 43.95
C ASN A 643 17.99 17.45 43.58
N ALA A 644 17.72 16.47 44.45
CA ALA A 644 18.05 15.07 44.18
C ALA A 644 17.30 14.48 42.97
N LEU A 645 16.07 14.95 42.71
CA LEU A 645 15.32 14.57 41.50
C LEU A 645 15.84 15.28 40.23
N GLU A 646 16.27 16.53 40.33
CA GLU A 646 16.94 17.24 39.23
C GLU A 646 18.25 16.54 38.84
N ASP A 647 19.11 16.24 39.82
CA ASP A 647 20.36 15.51 39.62
C ASP A 647 20.11 14.11 39.03
N TYR A 648 19.10 13.38 39.51
CA TYR A 648 18.72 12.07 38.96
C TYR A 648 18.26 12.17 37.50
N TYR A 649 17.46 13.18 37.15
CA TYR A 649 16.96 13.39 35.79
C TYR A 649 18.11 13.74 34.82
N LEU A 650 19.00 14.67 35.23
CA LEU A 650 20.17 15.05 34.44
C LEU A 650 21.14 13.87 34.29
N LYS A 651 21.55 13.22 35.39
CA LYS A 651 22.49 12.08 35.37
C LYS A 651 22.06 10.99 34.39
N LYS A 652 20.77 10.63 34.36
CA LYS A 652 20.21 9.64 33.42
C LYS A 652 20.35 10.05 31.94
N THR A 653 20.38 11.34 31.62
CA THR A 653 20.64 11.82 30.24
C THR A 653 22.13 11.95 29.94
N GLU A 654 22.96 12.33 30.93
CA GLU A 654 24.42 12.36 30.80
C GLU A 654 25.02 10.96 30.60
N GLU A 655 24.52 9.94 31.30
CA GLU A 655 24.89 8.53 31.09
C GLU A 655 24.57 8.07 29.66
N GLN A 656 23.48 8.56 29.05
CA GLN A 656 23.18 8.26 27.65
C GLN A 656 24.12 8.98 26.67
N VAL A 657 24.60 10.18 27.00
CA VAL A 657 25.61 10.90 26.20
C VAL A 657 26.97 10.20 26.26
N THR A 658 27.42 9.77 27.45
CA THR A 658 28.71 9.10 27.60
C THR A 658 28.70 7.71 26.96
N LEU A 659 27.61 6.95 27.08
CA LEU A 659 27.44 5.67 26.38
C LEU A 659 27.38 5.84 24.85
N ALA A 660 26.68 6.85 24.34
CA ALA A 660 26.65 7.14 22.89
C ALA A 660 28.05 7.50 22.37
N LYS A 661 28.77 8.40 23.05
CA LYS A 661 30.15 8.76 22.71
C LYS A 661 31.10 7.56 22.71
N ALA A 662 31.02 6.71 23.74
CA ALA A 662 31.86 5.51 23.85
C ALA A 662 31.53 4.45 22.78
N HIS A 663 30.30 4.46 22.23
CA HIS A 663 29.92 3.63 21.08
C HIS A 663 30.39 4.23 19.76
N THR A 664 30.32 5.56 19.59
CA THR A 664 30.84 6.25 18.40
C THR A 664 32.35 6.06 18.27
N ILE A 665 33.12 6.29 19.34
CA ILE A 665 34.58 6.12 19.33
C ILE A 665 34.96 4.73 18.79
N LYS A 666 34.36 3.66 19.32
CA LYS A 666 34.61 2.28 18.84
C LYS A 666 34.29 2.05 17.37
N LEU A 667 33.35 2.79 16.79
CA LEU A 667 33.03 2.70 15.36
C LEU A 667 33.94 3.57 14.50
N THR A 668 34.40 4.71 15.02
CA THR A 668 35.46 5.51 14.40
C THR A 668 36.79 4.75 14.38
N ASP A 669 37.16 4.11 15.50
CA ASP A 669 38.34 3.24 15.59
C ASP A 669 38.31 2.15 14.50
N VAL A 670 37.17 1.45 14.36
CA VAL A 670 36.97 0.42 13.31
C VAL A 670 37.01 0.99 11.89
N VAL A 671 36.48 2.19 11.65
CA VAL A 671 36.59 2.84 10.33
C VAL A 671 38.04 3.21 10.01
N ASP A 672 38.78 3.74 10.98
CA ASP A 672 40.15 4.20 10.80
C ASP A 672 41.16 3.02 10.71
N GLU A 673 40.89 1.91 11.42
CA GLU A 673 41.57 0.61 11.24
C GLU A 673 41.39 0.08 9.81
N ILE A 674 40.16 0.04 9.29
CA ILE A 674 39.86 -0.45 7.93
C ILE A 674 40.43 0.50 6.87
N ALA A 675 40.45 1.81 7.14
CA ALA A 675 41.00 2.82 6.24
C ALA A 675 42.54 2.80 6.20
N GLU A 676 43.21 2.23 7.20
CA GLU A 676 44.68 2.17 7.31
C GLU A 676 45.34 3.56 7.22
N GLY A 677 44.68 4.60 7.75
CA GLY A 677 45.12 6.00 7.67
C GLY A 677 45.00 6.65 6.29
N ARG A 678 44.25 6.05 5.35
CA ARG A 678 44.01 6.57 4.00
C ARG A 678 42.63 7.24 3.89
N PRO A 679 42.40 8.15 2.93
CA PRO A 679 41.06 8.70 2.64
C PRO A 679 40.07 7.62 2.17
N LEU A 680 38.76 7.90 2.22
CA LEU A 680 37.68 6.95 1.95
C LEU A 680 37.72 6.29 0.56
N GLY A 681 38.41 6.87 -0.42
CA GLY A 681 38.69 6.22 -1.70
C GLY A 681 39.55 4.94 -1.61
N TYR A 682 40.19 4.68 -0.46
CA TYR A 682 40.97 3.51 -0.04
C TYR A 682 42.18 3.10 -0.89
N SER A 683 41.99 2.84 -2.19
CA SER A 683 43.08 2.59 -3.14
C SER A 683 42.65 2.91 -4.58
N THR A 684 43.61 2.94 -5.50
CA THR A 684 43.38 3.31 -6.90
C THR A 684 42.63 2.24 -7.71
N TRP A 685 42.21 1.11 -7.13
CA TRP A 685 41.65 -0.03 -7.90
C TRP A 685 40.51 0.36 -8.85
N TRP A 686 39.66 1.30 -8.44
CA TRP A 686 38.53 1.80 -9.24
C TRP A 686 38.95 2.92 -10.21
N GLU A 687 39.98 3.70 -9.87
CA GLU A 687 40.59 4.69 -10.77
C GLU A 687 41.33 4.01 -11.92
N ASP A 688 42.14 2.99 -11.62
CA ASP A 688 42.90 2.19 -12.59
C ASP A 688 41.96 1.38 -13.50
N LEU A 689 40.88 0.82 -12.95
CA LEU A 689 39.85 0.10 -13.72
C LEU A 689 39.14 1.01 -14.73
N LEU A 690 38.65 2.18 -14.28
CA LEU A 690 37.97 3.15 -15.14
C LEU A 690 38.95 3.88 -16.08
N GLY A 691 40.21 4.00 -15.68
CA GLY A 691 41.30 4.60 -16.43
C GLY A 691 41.84 3.72 -17.54
N GLY A 692 41.88 2.39 -17.35
CA GLY A 692 42.33 1.41 -18.34
C GLY A 692 41.26 1.01 -19.37
N LEU A 693 39.99 0.95 -18.99
CA LEU A 693 38.89 0.50 -19.88
C LEU A 693 38.35 1.60 -20.82
N ARG A 694 39.17 2.57 -21.23
CA ARG A 694 38.70 3.78 -21.95
C ARG A 694 38.01 3.51 -23.30
N GLU A 695 38.39 2.45 -23.99
CA GLU A 695 37.89 2.13 -25.35
C GLU A 695 36.90 0.95 -25.32
N ASP A 696 37.24 -0.16 -24.65
CA ASP A 696 36.38 -1.34 -24.52
C ASP A 696 35.29 -1.25 -23.44
N GLY A 697 35.25 -0.16 -22.65
CA GLY A 697 34.42 0.00 -21.45
C GLY A 697 32.89 -0.02 -21.62
N ARG A 698 32.35 -0.35 -22.80
CA ARG A 698 30.92 -0.33 -23.14
C ARG A 698 30.07 -1.26 -22.27
N GLU A 699 30.56 -2.46 -21.97
CA GLU A 699 29.85 -3.42 -21.09
C GLU A 699 29.72 -2.86 -19.66
N LEU A 700 30.81 -2.33 -19.10
CA LEU A 700 30.84 -1.76 -17.76
C LEU A 700 29.93 -0.52 -17.66
N LEU A 701 29.99 0.37 -18.66
CA LEU A 701 29.13 1.54 -18.75
C LEU A 701 27.64 1.17 -18.84
N CYS A 702 27.30 0.10 -19.58
CA CYS A 702 25.95 -0.43 -19.63
C CYS A 702 25.48 -0.91 -18.25
N ARG A 703 26.26 -1.76 -17.56
CA ARG A 703 25.93 -2.25 -16.20
C ARG A 703 25.72 -1.10 -15.20
N ILE A 704 26.55 -0.06 -15.25
CA ILE A 704 26.44 1.15 -14.41
C ILE A 704 25.16 1.93 -14.74
N THR A 705 24.86 2.10 -16.03
CA THR A 705 23.67 2.83 -16.48
C THR A 705 22.39 2.10 -16.08
N THR A 706 22.33 0.78 -16.29
CA THR A 706 21.20 -0.06 -15.86
C THR A 706 20.98 0.02 -14.35
N TYR A 707 22.02 -0.15 -13.54
CA TYR A 707 21.90 -0.02 -12.08
C TYR A 707 21.35 1.34 -11.64
N LEU A 708 21.84 2.44 -12.23
CA LEU A 708 21.37 3.80 -11.94
C LEU A 708 19.94 4.07 -12.44
N ASP A 709 19.52 3.38 -13.49
CA ASP A 709 18.18 3.49 -14.07
C ASP A 709 17.14 2.67 -13.31
N ASP A 710 17.51 1.48 -12.82
CA ASP A 710 16.70 0.63 -11.95
C ASP A 710 16.51 1.25 -10.54
N ASN A 711 17.49 2.02 -10.07
CA ASN A 711 17.49 2.68 -8.75
C ASN A 711 17.17 4.19 -8.83
N LYS A 712 16.39 4.62 -9.83
CA LYS A 712 15.98 6.03 -9.99
C LYS A 712 15.19 6.54 -8.78
N ILE A 713 15.63 7.68 -8.25
CA ILE A 713 14.93 8.45 -7.23
C ILE A 713 14.06 9.51 -7.93
N PRO A 714 12.76 9.65 -7.58
CA PRO A 714 11.94 10.77 -8.06
C PRO A 714 12.53 12.14 -7.72
N GLY A 715 12.25 13.15 -8.54
CA GLY A 715 12.68 14.55 -8.33
C GLY A 715 14.13 14.86 -8.75
N GLN A 716 15.09 13.97 -8.50
CA GLN A 716 16.49 14.25 -8.85
C GLN A 716 16.77 14.25 -10.36
N THR A 717 17.66 15.15 -10.80
CA THR A 717 18.24 15.09 -12.14
C THR A 717 19.09 13.82 -12.27
N SER A 718 18.60 12.86 -13.06
CA SER A 718 19.06 11.47 -13.06
C SER A 718 20.58 11.34 -13.15
N LEU A 719 21.20 10.68 -12.17
CA LEU A 719 22.66 10.52 -12.11
C LEU A 719 23.22 9.80 -13.34
N SER A 720 22.45 8.90 -13.99
CA SER A 720 22.82 8.28 -15.27
C SER A 720 23.01 9.28 -16.43
N GLN A 721 22.30 10.41 -16.44
CA GLN A 721 22.55 11.51 -17.40
C GLN A 721 23.84 12.31 -17.11
N ARG A 722 24.47 12.12 -15.95
CA ARG A 722 25.82 12.64 -15.64
C ARG A 722 26.87 11.55 -15.84
N MET A 723 26.54 10.31 -15.47
CA MET A 723 27.28 9.04 -15.64
C MET A 723 27.56 8.58 -17.10
N ARG A 724 27.57 9.46 -18.11
CA ARG A 724 27.45 9.06 -19.54
C ARG A 724 28.66 8.34 -20.16
N ASN A 725 29.83 8.38 -19.54
CA ASN A 725 31.03 7.67 -20.00
C ASN A 725 31.99 7.43 -18.81
N LEU A 726 32.90 6.46 -18.94
CA LEU A 726 33.80 6.09 -17.82
C LEU A 726 34.63 7.26 -17.28
N PRO A 727 35.15 8.21 -18.10
CA PRO A 727 35.82 9.41 -17.58
C PRO A 727 34.90 10.34 -16.76
N ALA A 728 33.61 10.44 -17.09
CA ALA A 728 32.64 11.18 -16.28
C ALA A 728 32.29 10.41 -14.99
N THR A 729 32.16 9.08 -15.05
CA THR A 729 31.99 8.20 -13.88
C THR A 729 33.14 8.38 -12.90
N LEU A 730 34.39 8.31 -13.38
CA LEU A 730 35.61 8.52 -12.61
C LEU A 730 35.57 9.86 -11.86
N ARG A 731 35.36 10.97 -12.56
CA ARG A 731 35.31 12.32 -11.94
C ARG A 731 34.21 12.43 -10.89
N ILE A 732 33.03 11.89 -11.16
CA ILE A 732 31.88 12.00 -10.24
C ILE A 732 32.08 11.15 -8.98
N LEU A 733 32.69 9.97 -9.09
CA LEU A 733 33.05 9.15 -7.92
C LEU A 733 34.20 9.78 -7.11
N ALA A 734 35.23 10.29 -7.77
CA ALA A 734 36.37 10.95 -7.11
C ALA A 734 35.93 12.19 -6.31
N VAL A 735 35.10 13.06 -6.91
CA VAL A 735 34.54 14.23 -6.21
C VAL A 735 33.60 13.81 -5.08
N TRP A 736 32.74 12.79 -5.29
CA TRP A 736 31.84 12.30 -4.25
C TRP A 736 32.59 11.72 -3.04
N LEU A 737 33.64 10.92 -3.26
CA LEU A 737 34.48 10.39 -2.19
C LEU A 737 35.16 11.53 -1.41
N ALA A 738 35.80 12.47 -2.10
CA ALA A 738 36.49 13.59 -1.45
C ALA A 738 35.55 14.56 -0.70
N ASP A 739 34.37 14.86 -1.25
CA ASP A 739 33.36 15.67 -0.55
C ASP A 739 32.76 14.87 0.65
N THR A 740 32.77 13.53 0.62
CA THR A 740 32.35 12.65 1.74
C THR A 740 33.41 12.58 2.85
N ASP A 741 34.71 12.46 2.50
CA ASP A 741 35.84 12.57 3.44
C ASP A 741 35.75 13.88 4.24
N LEU A 742 35.60 15.00 3.54
CA LEU A 742 35.46 16.32 4.16
C LEU A 742 34.23 16.43 5.05
N ALA A 743 33.08 15.88 4.64
CA ALA A 743 31.86 15.88 5.43
C ALA A 743 31.96 15.01 6.69
N ARG A 744 32.67 13.87 6.64
CA ARG A 744 33.02 13.05 7.82
C ARG A 744 33.85 13.86 8.81
N GLU A 745 34.92 14.50 8.33
CA GLU A 745 35.77 15.34 9.19
C GLU A 745 35.01 16.54 9.80
N GLU A 746 34.18 17.25 9.04
CA GLU A 746 33.34 18.35 9.56
C GLU A 746 32.35 17.87 10.62
N ALA A 747 31.70 16.72 10.41
CA ALA A 747 30.77 16.13 11.39
C ALA A 747 31.49 15.71 12.68
N MET A 748 32.65 15.05 12.60
CA MET A 748 33.45 14.67 13.76
C MET A 748 33.98 15.89 14.53
N LYS A 749 34.53 16.89 13.84
CA LYS A 749 35.06 18.12 14.46
C LYS A 749 33.96 18.96 15.11
N SER A 750 32.78 19.06 14.49
CA SER A 750 31.64 19.79 15.06
C SER A 750 31.03 19.07 16.27
N LEU A 751 31.05 17.73 16.33
CA LEU A 751 30.65 16.97 17.52
C LEU A 751 31.69 17.04 18.65
N ALA A 752 32.98 16.92 18.36
CA ALA A 752 34.04 17.12 19.34
C ALA A 752 33.96 18.53 19.97
N LYS A 753 33.62 19.56 19.19
CA LYS A 753 33.40 20.92 19.70
C LYS A 753 32.20 21.03 20.64
N LEU A 754 31.12 20.28 20.41
CA LEU A 754 29.98 20.25 21.34
C LEU A 754 30.35 19.68 22.70
N HIS A 755 31.17 18.62 22.76
CA HIS A 755 31.67 18.08 24.03
C HIS A 755 32.60 19.03 24.79
N ASN A 756 33.32 19.90 24.08
CA ASN A 756 34.29 20.82 24.65
C ASN A 756 33.68 22.20 25.01
N THR A 757 32.42 22.45 24.68
CA THR A 757 31.70 23.68 25.07
C THR A 757 30.97 23.47 26.39
N PRO A 758 31.00 24.42 27.35
CA PRO A 758 30.21 24.33 28.57
C PRO A 758 28.72 24.06 28.30
N LYS A 759 28.10 23.21 29.12
CA LYS A 759 26.69 22.80 28.97
C LYS A 759 25.75 24.01 29.12
N GLU A 760 26.17 24.99 29.90
CA GLU A 760 25.48 26.24 30.25
C GLU A 760 25.41 27.16 29.02
N ASP A 761 26.54 27.36 28.34
CA ASP A 761 26.61 28.12 27.07
C ASP A 761 25.78 27.47 25.97
N LEU A 762 25.82 26.13 25.86
CA LEU A 762 25.00 25.38 24.92
C LEU A 762 23.51 25.55 25.22
N SER A 763 23.11 25.53 26.49
CA SER A 763 21.73 25.70 26.93
C SER A 763 21.23 27.11 26.63
N TYR A 764 21.98 28.15 27.04
CA TYR A 764 21.63 29.54 26.76
C TYR A 764 21.53 29.82 25.24
N ALA A 765 22.43 29.22 24.44
CA ALA A 765 22.38 29.33 22.99
C ALA A 765 21.19 28.57 22.36
N ALA A 766 20.81 27.40 22.89
CA ALA A 766 19.69 26.58 22.41
C ALA A 766 18.33 27.24 22.73
N ILE A 767 18.15 27.71 23.97
CA ILE A 767 16.98 28.48 24.44
C ILE A 767 16.73 29.69 23.52
N ASN A 768 17.80 30.43 23.19
CA ASN A 768 17.73 31.58 22.29
C ASN A 768 17.65 31.23 20.79
N CYS A 769 17.79 29.96 20.39
CA CYS A 769 17.82 29.54 18.98
C CYS A 769 16.59 28.75 18.53
N HIS A 770 16.12 27.78 19.30
CA HIS A 770 15.08 26.84 18.86
C HIS A 770 14.16 26.29 19.96
N LEU A 771 14.54 26.30 21.24
CA LEU A 771 13.66 25.77 22.31
C LEU A 771 12.50 26.75 22.63
N THR A 772 12.72 28.07 22.56
CA THR A 772 11.65 29.06 22.79
C THR A 772 10.91 29.45 21.50
N LYS A 773 9.57 29.43 21.52
CA LYS A 773 8.64 29.75 20.40
C LYS A 773 8.66 31.24 19.93
N LYS A 774 9.77 31.97 20.07
CA LYS A 774 9.91 33.36 19.56
C LYS A 774 10.02 33.38 18.02
N ARG A 775 9.24 34.26 17.37
CA ARG A 775 9.04 34.33 15.89
C ARG A 775 10.33 34.16 15.08
N LYS A 776 10.22 33.43 13.95
CA LYS A 776 11.28 33.24 12.92
C LYS A 776 11.84 34.57 12.38
N GLN A 777 12.82 35.15 13.07
CA GLN A 777 13.65 36.24 12.55
C GLN A 777 14.55 35.68 11.45
N LYS A 778 14.36 36.10 10.19
CA LYS A 778 14.99 35.49 9.01
C LYS A 778 16.53 35.46 9.00
N ASN A 779 17.21 36.23 9.87
CA ASN A 779 18.67 36.39 9.91
C ASN A 779 19.32 36.00 11.26
N LYS A 780 18.68 35.20 12.11
CA LYS A 780 19.25 34.85 13.42
C LYS A 780 20.42 33.86 13.29
N LYS A 781 21.55 34.10 13.98
CA LYS A 781 22.68 33.17 14.04
C LYS A 781 22.22 31.85 14.69
N LEU A 782 22.55 30.72 14.06
CA LEU A 782 22.26 29.38 14.60
C LEU A 782 23.16 29.07 15.80
N CYS A 783 22.62 28.37 16.81
CA CYS A 783 23.42 27.83 17.91
C CYS A 783 24.30 26.65 17.44
N GLN A 784 25.29 26.27 18.25
CA GLN A 784 26.25 25.21 17.90
C GLN A 784 25.56 23.87 17.59
N LEU A 785 24.52 23.49 18.37
CA LEU A 785 23.73 22.27 18.11
C LEU A 785 23.09 22.27 16.71
N CYS A 786 22.51 23.40 16.31
CA CYS A 786 21.91 23.59 14.98
C CYS A 786 22.95 23.59 13.86
N MET A 787 24.18 24.05 14.12
CA MET A 787 25.28 24.00 13.14
C MET A 787 25.73 22.56 12.92
N SER A 788 26.15 21.84 13.97
CA SER A 788 26.54 20.42 13.86
C SER A 788 25.39 19.55 13.32
N GLY A 789 24.14 19.89 13.66
CA GLY A 789 22.94 19.23 13.14
C GLY A 789 22.66 19.48 11.65
N ASN A 790 23.19 20.56 11.07
CA ASN A 790 23.20 20.82 9.62
C ASN A 790 24.40 20.19 8.93
N ASP A 791 25.57 20.17 9.58
CA ASP A 791 26.78 19.53 9.04
C ASP A 791 26.57 18.00 8.91
N LEU A 792 25.91 17.39 9.90
CA LEU A 792 25.41 16.01 9.80
C LEU A 792 24.43 15.80 8.64
N LYS A 793 23.56 16.78 8.30
CA LYS A 793 22.65 16.68 7.15
C LYS A 793 23.38 16.79 5.80
N LYS A 794 24.45 17.59 5.70
CA LYS A 794 25.32 17.61 4.51
C LYS A 794 25.92 16.21 4.29
N TYR A 795 26.45 15.61 5.35
CA TYR A 795 27.08 14.30 5.33
C TYR A 795 26.08 13.20 4.98
N GLU A 796 24.89 13.20 5.61
CA GLU A 796 23.76 12.30 5.33
C GLU A 796 23.38 12.28 3.84
N ALA A 797 23.35 13.46 3.20
CA ALA A 797 23.02 13.63 1.78
C ALA A 797 24.06 13.06 0.81
N LEU A 798 25.27 12.74 1.27
CA LEU A 798 26.31 12.11 0.47
C LEU A 798 26.29 10.57 0.61
N ILE A 799 26.01 10.05 1.81
CA ILE A 799 26.12 8.61 2.11
C ILE A 799 24.79 7.83 1.99
N PHE A 800 23.63 8.49 1.96
CA PHE A 800 22.31 7.86 1.78
C PHE A 800 21.52 8.45 0.60
N ALA A 801 20.55 7.67 0.11
CA ALA A 801 19.59 8.13 -0.89
C ALA A 801 18.47 8.99 -0.28
N ILE A 802 18.51 10.32 -0.49
CA ILE A 802 17.41 11.22 -0.12
C ILE A 802 16.30 11.15 -1.17
N ILE A 803 15.07 10.89 -0.71
CA ILE A 803 13.84 11.09 -1.47
C ILE A 803 13.31 12.49 -1.13
N GLU A 804 12.92 13.27 -2.14
CA GLU A 804 12.15 14.49 -1.92
C GLU A 804 10.67 14.16 -1.97
N GLN A 805 9.94 14.41 -0.87
CA GLN A 805 8.49 14.39 -0.85
C GLN A 805 7.99 15.77 -1.29
N ASN A 806 7.12 15.81 -2.30
CA ASN A 806 6.44 17.04 -2.69
C ASN A 806 5.42 17.41 -1.61
N GLU A 807 5.24 18.70 -1.34
CA GLU A 807 4.36 19.16 -0.26
C GLU A 807 2.86 19.13 -0.61
N GLU A 808 2.49 18.72 -1.83
CA GLU A 808 1.12 18.78 -2.35
C GLU A 808 0.27 17.52 -2.08
N ASP A 809 0.88 16.38 -1.72
CA ASP A 809 0.18 15.09 -1.55
C ASP A 809 -0.31 14.82 -0.09
N GLU A 810 0.12 15.60 0.90
CA GLU A 810 -0.20 15.33 2.32
C GLU A 810 -1.63 15.69 2.75
N GLU A 811 -2.30 16.65 2.10
CA GLU A 811 -3.67 17.07 2.48
C GLU A 811 -4.78 16.10 2.00
N LEU A 812 -4.44 15.02 1.28
CA LEU A 812 -5.42 14.10 0.68
C LEU A 812 -5.35 12.65 1.18
N TYR A 813 -4.44 12.32 2.11
CA TYR A 813 -4.16 10.93 2.53
C TYR A 813 -4.17 10.66 4.05
N GLU A 814 -4.84 11.49 4.86
CA GLU A 814 -5.20 11.11 6.24
C GLU A 814 -6.42 10.17 6.34
N SER A 815 -7.15 9.94 5.23
CA SER A 815 -8.15 8.86 5.15
C SER A 815 -7.57 7.60 4.51
N ASP A 816 -7.65 6.49 5.25
CA ASP A 816 -7.38 5.11 4.84
C ASP A 816 -5.94 4.75 4.40
N VAL A 817 -5.19 4.10 5.31
CA VAL A 817 -4.55 2.77 5.10
C VAL A 817 -3.94 2.26 6.42
N GLU A 818 -4.55 1.23 7.01
CA GLU A 818 -3.85 0.34 7.96
C GLU A 818 -3.23 -0.85 7.20
N GLY A 819 -1.97 -0.71 6.80
CA GLY A 819 -1.15 -1.75 6.17
C GLY A 819 0.24 -1.84 6.82
N ASP A 820 0.74 -3.06 7.03
CA ASP A 820 1.94 -3.31 7.85
C ASP A 820 3.25 -3.39 7.04
N VAL A 821 4.35 -3.72 7.74
CA VAL A 821 5.74 -3.90 7.27
C VAL A 821 6.58 -2.62 7.19
N ASN A 822 6.82 -1.99 8.35
CA ASN A 822 8.17 -1.56 8.78
C ASN A 822 8.24 -1.04 10.24
N ASN A 823 7.64 -1.79 11.18
CA ASN A 823 7.35 -1.32 12.54
C ASN A 823 8.50 -1.44 13.57
N ARG A 824 9.77 -1.50 13.12
CA ARG A 824 10.96 -1.38 14.02
C ARG A 824 11.45 0.06 14.10
N ASN A 825 11.52 0.78 12.98
CA ASN A 825 11.94 2.20 12.98
C ASN A 825 10.87 3.11 13.58
N LYS A 826 9.57 2.85 13.29
CA LYS A 826 8.45 3.69 13.77
C LYS A 826 8.32 3.80 15.29
N LYS A 827 8.80 2.85 16.09
CA LYS A 827 8.79 2.98 17.57
C LYS A 827 9.97 3.80 18.11
N LEU A 828 11.10 3.86 17.40
CA LEU A 828 12.14 4.84 17.72
C LEU A 828 11.70 6.26 17.34
N LEU A 829 10.79 6.37 16.37
CA LEU A 829 10.28 7.63 15.81
C LEU A 829 9.08 8.22 16.57
N SER A 830 8.28 7.42 17.29
CA SER A 830 7.27 7.95 18.21
C SER A 830 7.92 8.73 19.34
N ASP A 831 8.98 8.17 19.91
CA ASP A 831 9.70 8.66 21.07
C ASP A 831 10.66 9.83 20.70
N LEU A 832 10.50 10.37 19.48
CA LEU A 832 11.19 11.53 18.92
C LEU A 832 10.22 12.66 18.49
N LYS A 833 8.90 12.51 18.68
CA LYS A 833 7.92 13.51 18.24
C LYS A 833 7.77 14.73 19.13
N ASP A 834 8.16 14.64 20.41
CA ASP A 834 7.88 15.69 21.41
C ASP A 834 8.83 16.92 21.35
N VAL A 835 9.52 17.13 20.22
CA VAL A 835 10.35 18.32 19.94
C VAL A 835 9.88 19.01 18.66
N GLU A 836 8.79 19.78 18.74
CA GLU A 836 8.10 20.48 17.64
C GLU A 836 8.90 21.63 16.97
N PHE A 837 10.19 21.47 16.63
CA PHE A 837 10.91 22.46 15.82
C PHE A 837 11.69 21.94 14.61
N TYR A 838 11.65 20.63 14.36
CA TYR A 838 12.09 20.07 13.08
C TYR A 838 10.97 19.21 12.46
N THR A 839 10.18 19.82 11.57
CA THR A 839 9.39 19.04 10.60
C THR A 839 10.36 18.35 9.64
N ILE A 840 10.57 17.03 9.84
CA ILE A 840 11.46 16.21 9.03
C ILE A 840 10.77 15.84 7.71
N LYS A 841 10.53 16.82 6.83
CA LYS A 841 9.97 16.61 5.48
C LYS A 841 10.98 16.04 4.45
N LYS A 842 12.02 15.36 4.93
CA LYS A 842 13.04 14.64 4.13
C LYS A 842 13.55 13.43 4.90
N GLU A 843 12.67 12.46 5.17
CA GLU A 843 13.13 11.16 5.66
C GLU A 843 13.85 10.39 4.55
N GLY A 844 15.19 10.42 4.59
CA GLY A 844 16.01 9.55 3.76
C GLY A 844 15.72 8.09 4.11
N ASN A 845 15.12 7.35 3.19
CA ASN A 845 15.03 5.91 3.30
C ASN A 845 16.46 5.36 3.25
N TRP A 846 16.97 4.83 4.39
CA TRP A 846 18.40 4.60 4.77
C TRP A 846 19.21 3.62 3.88
N LYS A 847 18.96 3.63 2.57
CA LYS A 847 19.63 2.90 1.50
C LYS A 847 20.98 3.54 1.16
N PRO A 848 21.94 2.77 0.62
CA PRO A 848 23.17 3.29 0.00
C PRO A 848 22.93 4.51 -0.88
N SER A 849 23.89 5.43 -0.96
CA SER A 849 23.90 6.43 -2.02
C SER A 849 24.00 5.74 -3.40
N PRO A 850 23.44 6.33 -4.47
CA PRO A 850 23.60 5.80 -5.83
C PRO A 850 25.08 5.61 -6.23
N GLN A 851 25.97 6.48 -5.74
CA GLN A 851 27.42 6.45 -5.99
C GLN A 851 28.10 5.23 -5.37
N GLU A 852 27.81 4.88 -4.12
CA GLU A 852 28.27 3.60 -3.53
C GLU A 852 27.72 2.41 -4.32
N GLY A 853 26.47 2.51 -4.78
CA GLY A 853 25.88 1.54 -5.70
C GLY A 853 26.71 1.32 -6.96
N VAL A 854 27.23 2.39 -7.59
CA VAL A 854 28.16 2.28 -8.72
C VAL A 854 29.48 1.61 -8.30
N ILE A 855 30.08 1.95 -7.16
CA ILE A 855 31.29 1.26 -6.65
C ILE A 855 31.02 -0.24 -6.45
N ARG A 856 29.83 -0.63 -6.00
CA ARG A 856 29.41 -2.03 -5.89
C ARG A 856 29.29 -2.73 -7.25
N VAL A 857 28.84 -2.02 -8.29
CA VAL A 857 28.86 -2.51 -9.69
C VAL A 857 30.31 -2.68 -10.19
N LEU A 858 31.23 -1.74 -9.89
CA LEU A 858 32.65 -1.87 -10.22
C LEU A 858 33.27 -3.11 -9.54
N ALA A 859 33.04 -3.29 -8.24
CA ALA A 859 33.53 -4.42 -7.46
C ALA A 859 32.99 -5.76 -7.96
N SER A 860 31.70 -5.80 -8.34
CA SER A 860 31.05 -6.95 -8.97
C SER A 860 31.69 -7.27 -10.33
N TYR A 861 31.96 -6.26 -11.16
CA TYR A 861 32.60 -6.42 -12.46
C TYR A 861 34.02 -7.00 -12.35
N VAL A 862 34.85 -6.46 -11.44
CA VAL A 862 36.20 -6.97 -11.13
C VAL A 862 36.17 -8.45 -10.77
N LYS A 863 35.21 -8.87 -9.93
CA LYS A 863 35.05 -10.27 -9.49
C LYS A 863 34.53 -11.18 -10.59
N VAL A 864 33.50 -10.75 -11.34
CA VAL A 864 32.90 -11.54 -12.44
C VAL A 864 33.87 -11.74 -13.60
N LYS A 865 34.66 -10.71 -13.96
CA LYS A 865 35.69 -10.80 -15.01
C LYS A 865 37.00 -11.45 -14.54
N ARG A 866 37.12 -11.82 -13.26
CA ARG A 866 38.35 -12.36 -12.63
C ARG A 866 39.59 -11.53 -12.99
N LEU A 867 39.50 -10.22 -12.76
CA LEU A 867 40.63 -9.30 -12.93
C LEU A 867 41.66 -9.50 -11.79
N ARG A 868 42.65 -8.61 -11.69
CA ARG A 868 43.75 -8.72 -10.72
C ARG A 868 43.26 -9.01 -9.29
N GLU A 869 43.97 -9.89 -8.60
CA GLU A 869 43.57 -10.36 -7.26
C GLU A 869 43.68 -9.27 -6.19
N ASP A 870 44.62 -8.33 -6.34
CA ASP A 870 44.73 -7.11 -5.52
C ASP A 870 43.42 -6.28 -5.58
N TRP A 871 42.88 -6.04 -6.77
CA TRP A 871 41.59 -5.36 -6.96
C TRP A 871 40.41 -6.15 -6.38
N ILE A 872 40.45 -7.48 -6.37
CA ILE A 872 39.39 -8.31 -5.74
C ILE A 872 39.40 -8.14 -4.21
N GLN A 873 40.59 -8.05 -3.60
CA GLN A 873 40.75 -7.81 -2.17
C GLN A 873 40.40 -6.35 -1.80
N ASP A 874 40.98 -5.37 -2.49
CA ASP A 874 40.76 -3.94 -2.25
C ASP A 874 39.30 -3.50 -2.49
N SER A 875 38.64 -4.03 -3.52
CA SER A 875 37.21 -3.75 -3.75
C SER A 875 36.30 -4.35 -2.67
N THR A 876 36.74 -5.41 -2.00
CA THR A 876 36.04 -6.00 -0.85
C THR A 876 36.25 -5.16 0.40
N LYS A 877 37.49 -4.72 0.68
CA LYS A 877 37.80 -3.79 1.79
C LYS A 877 37.09 -2.44 1.63
N HIS A 878 37.12 -1.84 0.44
CA HIS A 878 36.47 -0.55 0.15
C HIS A 878 34.94 -0.62 0.38
N LEU A 879 34.26 -1.71 -0.02
CA LEU A 879 32.83 -1.88 0.30
C LEU A 879 32.56 -2.05 1.81
N LEU A 880 33.43 -2.75 2.55
CA LEU A 880 33.34 -2.89 4.01
C LEU A 880 33.56 -1.55 4.72
N LEU A 881 34.49 -0.72 4.24
CA LEU A 881 34.75 0.64 4.72
C LEU A 881 33.48 1.49 4.60
N LEU A 882 32.87 1.55 3.41
CA LEU A 882 31.65 2.32 3.17
C LEU A 882 30.43 1.77 3.95
N GLU A 883 30.40 0.50 4.34
CA GLU A 883 29.41 -0.02 5.30
C GLU A 883 29.68 0.47 6.74
N SER A 884 30.94 0.42 7.18
CA SER A 884 31.34 0.85 8.53
C SER A 884 31.13 2.35 8.74
N VAL A 885 31.43 3.18 7.74
CA VAL A 885 31.18 4.64 7.71
C VAL A 885 29.70 4.98 7.93
N ARG A 886 28.76 4.18 7.41
CA ARG A 886 27.31 4.37 7.65
C ARG A 886 26.85 3.88 9.03
N LYS A 887 27.59 2.95 9.66
CA LYS A 887 27.36 2.56 11.06
C LYS A 887 27.88 3.67 11.99
N GLU A 888 29.07 4.19 11.72
CA GLU A 888 29.65 5.35 12.38
C GLU A 888 28.70 6.57 12.30
N PHE A 889 28.22 6.95 11.11
CA PHE A 889 27.27 8.06 10.98
C PHE A 889 26.01 7.89 11.85
N LYS A 890 25.44 6.68 11.91
CA LYS A 890 24.29 6.41 12.78
C LYS A 890 24.61 6.61 14.25
N SER A 891 25.85 6.33 14.68
CA SER A 891 26.32 6.65 16.03
C SER A 891 26.55 8.14 16.23
N LEU A 892 27.25 8.83 15.32
CA LEU A 892 27.45 10.30 15.34
C LEU A 892 26.10 11.05 15.42
N ARG A 893 25.10 10.58 14.67
CA ARG A 893 23.74 11.15 14.66
C ARG A 893 22.98 10.87 15.96
N ALA A 894 23.12 9.67 16.52
CA ALA A 894 22.53 9.32 17.82
C ALA A 894 23.18 10.09 18.98
N GLU A 895 24.50 10.26 18.95
CA GLU A 895 25.27 11.04 19.91
C GLU A 895 24.89 12.52 19.87
N TRP A 896 24.80 13.13 18.69
CA TRP A 896 24.25 14.47 18.51
C TRP A 896 22.85 14.60 19.14
N GLN A 897 21.98 13.62 18.91
CA GLN A 897 20.64 13.61 19.50
C GLN A 897 20.69 13.51 21.03
N LYS A 898 21.56 12.68 21.61
CA LYS A 898 21.70 12.60 23.08
C LYS A 898 22.25 13.90 23.68
N ILE A 899 23.20 14.56 23.03
CA ILE A 899 23.70 15.88 23.47
C ILE A 899 22.57 16.93 23.38
N SER A 900 21.78 16.92 22.30
CA SER A 900 20.63 17.81 22.16
C SER A 900 19.56 17.54 23.22
N ASN A 901 19.29 16.27 23.56
CA ASN A 901 18.35 15.89 24.61
C ASN A 901 18.85 16.25 26.02
N LEU A 902 20.16 16.20 26.29
CA LEU A 902 20.73 16.68 27.56
C LEU A 902 20.54 18.20 27.72
N VAL A 903 20.67 18.96 26.64
CA VAL A 903 20.43 20.41 26.65
C VAL A 903 18.94 20.72 26.78
N ALA A 904 18.06 19.95 26.11
CA ALA A 904 16.62 20.02 26.32
C ALA A 904 16.24 19.70 27.77
N ALA A 905 16.80 18.65 28.38
CA ALA A 905 16.53 18.26 29.77
C ALA A 905 16.84 19.37 30.81
N LYS A 906 17.86 20.21 30.56
CA LYS A 906 18.14 21.40 31.39
C LYS A 906 17.06 22.48 31.24
N ASP A 907 16.53 22.69 30.04
CA ASP A 907 15.42 23.62 29.78
C ASP A 907 14.10 23.06 30.33
N GLU A 908 13.84 21.76 30.17
CA GLU A 908 12.68 21.04 30.72
C GLU A 908 12.59 21.15 32.25
N ILE A 909 13.70 20.97 32.98
CA ILE A 909 13.77 21.20 34.43
C ILE A 909 13.50 22.69 34.76
N SER A 910 14.04 23.60 33.96
CA SER A 910 13.86 25.04 34.16
C SER A 910 12.41 25.47 33.93
N MET A 911 11.75 24.94 32.89
CA MET A 911 10.34 25.17 32.58
C MET A 911 9.42 24.48 33.60
N ALA A 912 9.78 23.27 34.05
CA ALA A 912 9.01 22.53 35.05
C ALA A 912 8.93 23.28 36.38
N LYS A 913 9.96 24.06 36.76
CA LYS A 913 9.90 24.90 37.96
C LYS A 913 8.97 26.11 37.83
N LEU A 914 8.64 26.57 36.63
CA LEU A 914 7.76 27.72 36.42
C LEU A 914 6.29 27.40 36.77
N ARG A 915 5.68 28.26 37.59
CA ARG A 915 4.22 28.35 37.76
C ARG A 915 3.57 29.10 36.60
N LEU A 916 2.24 28.98 36.52
CA LEU A 916 1.40 29.91 35.76
C LEU A 916 1.59 31.34 36.30
N ARG A 917 1.59 32.34 35.42
CA ARG A 917 1.69 33.76 35.78
C ARG A 917 0.82 34.65 34.90
N LEU A 918 0.64 35.89 35.35
CA LEU A 918 0.11 36.98 34.53
C LEU A 918 1.17 37.53 33.55
N PRO A 919 0.78 38.27 32.50
CA PRO A 919 1.71 38.91 31.58
C PRO A 919 2.38 40.11 32.27
N THR A 920 3.66 40.33 31.99
CA THR A 920 4.39 41.52 32.45
C THR A 920 3.96 42.77 31.67
N GLU A 921 4.24 43.96 32.21
CA GLU A 921 3.94 45.25 31.55
C GLU A 921 4.53 45.33 30.13
N TYR A 922 5.73 44.77 29.94
CA TYR A 922 6.40 44.67 28.64
C TYR A 922 5.69 43.71 27.64
N GLU A 923 5.03 42.67 28.14
CA GLU A 923 4.25 41.70 27.34
C GLU A 923 2.83 42.20 27.04
N LEU A 924 2.25 43.03 27.91
CA LEU A 924 1.03 43.78 27.64
C LEU A 924 1.26 44.87 26.58
N GLY A 925 2.44 45.49 26.60
CA GLY A 925 2.93 46.41 25.59
C GLY A 925 2.53 47.86 25.84
N GLU A 926 3.52 48.76 25.83
CA GLU A 926 3.29 50.20 26.01
C GLU A 926 2.32 50.77 24.96
N GLY A 927 1.45 51.67 25.42
CA GLY A 927 0.28 52.18 24.70
C GLY A 927 0.63 52.87 23.37
N SER A 928 0.59 52.12 22.27
CA SER A 928 0.81 52.61 20.91
C SER A 928 -0.47 52.49 20.08
N SER A 929 -1.21 53.60 20.02
CA SER A 929 -2.52 53.74 19.36
C SER A 929 -2.49 53.29 17.89
N SER A 930 -2.89 52.04 17.66
CA SER A 930 -2.92 51.42 16.33
C SER A 930 -4.07 50.42 16.23
N THR A 931 -5.05 50.73 15.38
CA THR A 931 -6.33 50.01 15.25
C THR A 931 -6.23 48.75 14.40
N ALA A 932 -5.36 47.81 14.81
CA ALA A 932 -5.25 46.49 14.20
C ALA A 932 -4.96 45.41 15.26
N PRO A 933 -5.75 44.32 15.35
CA PRO A 933 -5.49 43.23 16.29
C PRO A 933 -4.24 42.46 15.86
N LYS A 934 -3.09 42.78 16.49
CA LYS A 934 -1.86 42.00 16.37
C LYS A 934 -2.14 40.61 16.93
N LYS A 935 -2.06 39.55 16.11
CA LYS A 935 -2.17 38.15 16.58
C LYS A 935 -1.28 37.96 17.81
N GLN A 936 -1.92 37.73 18.95
CA GLN A 936 -1.32 37.60 20.27
C GLN A 936 -0.36 36.41 20.26
N LEU A 937 0.73 36.51 21.01
CA LEU A 937 1.72 35.44 21.11
C LEU A 937 1.32 34.53 22.26
N GLU A 938 1.14 33.23 21.97
CA GLU A 938 1.06 32.21 23.00
C GLU A 938 2.41 32.13 23.73
N ILE A 939 2.47 32.71 24.93
CA ILE A 939 3.63 32.59 25.82
C ILE A 939 3.30 31.49 26.82
N VAL A 940 4.10 30.43 26.81
CA VAL A 940 3.89 29.25 27.66
C VAL A 940 3.87 29.67 29.14
N ASN A 941 2.92 29.10 29.90
CA ASN A 941 2.63 29.40 31.30
C ASN A 941 2.20 30.85 31.61
N VAL A 942 1.70 31.59 30.62
CA VAL A 942 1.09 32.93 30.82
C VAL A 942 -0.41 32.89 30.54
N LEU A 943 -1.22 33.37 31.50
CA LEU A 943 -2.67 33.54 31.37
C LEU A 943 -3.04 35.02 31.40
N GLN A 944 -4.04 35.44 30.64
CA GLN A 944 -4.64 36.77 30.77
C GLN A 944 -5.56 36.82 31.99
N ILE A 945 -5.71 38.02 32.59
CA ILE A 945 -6.54 38.22 33.79
C ILE A 945 -7.99 37.75 33.59
N HIS A 946 -8.54 37.93 32.39
CA HIS A 946 -9.91 37.52 32.06
C HIS A 946 -10.07 36.02 31.75
N GLU A 947 -8.97 35.29 31.57
CA GLU A 947 -8.96 33.84 31.30
C GLU A 947 -8.90 33.02 32.61
N LEU A 948 -8.43 33.61 33.72
CA LEU A 948 -8.27 32.92 35.02
C LEU A 948 -9.52 32.15 35.50
N PRO A 949 -10.74 32.72 35.50
CA PRO A 949 -11.92 32.00 36.01
C PRO A 949 -12.31 30.80 35.13
N PHE A 950 -12.06 30.91 33.83
CA PHE A 950 -12.28 29.82 32.87
C PHE A 950 -11.27 28.69 33.08
N HIS A 951 -9.98 29.00 33.21
CA HIS A 951 -8.96 27.98 33.48
C HIS A 951 -9.13 27.32 34.86
N MET A 952 -9.56 28.06 35.88
CA MET A 952 -9.84 27.51 37.21
C MET A 952 -10.98 26.48 37.16
N THR A 953 -12.12 26.85 36.55
CA THR A 953 -13.28 25.95 36.42
C THR A 953 -13.02 24.76 35.48
N LEU A 954 -12.19 24.94 34.45
CA LEU A 954 -11.70 23.86 33.59
C LEU A 954 -10.85 22.86 34.39
N LEU A 955 -9.81 23.31 35.08
CA LEU A 955 -8.89 22.45 35.84
C LEU A 955 -9.59 21.75 37.01
N GLU A 956 -10.57 22.38 37.64
CA GLU A 956 -11.45 21.73 38.62
C GLU A 956 -12.25 20.56 38.02
N SER A 957 -12.77 20.74 36.80
CA SER A 957 -13.54 19.71 36.08
C SER A 957 -12.65 18.54 35.67
N GLU A 958 -11.48 18.86 35.09
CA GLU A 958 -10.46 17.87 34.74
C GLU A 958 -9.95 17.10 35.96
N LEU A 959 -9.72 17.77 37.10
CA LEU A 959 -9.34 17.11 38.35
C LEU A 959 -10.42 16.12 38.83
N LYS A 960 -11.70 16.51 38.81
CA LYS A 960 -12.82 15.66 39.21
C LYS A 960 -12.95 14.43 38.29
N SER A 961 -12.79 14.59 36.98
CA SER A 961 -12.76 13.46 36.02
C SER A 961 -11.54 12.57 36.25
N GLY A 962 -10.34 13.16 36.32
CA GLY A 962 -9.09 12.45 36.50
C GLY A 962 -9.05 11.63 37.79
N GLN A 963 -9.63 12.13 38.89
CA GLN A 963 -9.75 11.37 40.14
C GLN A 963 -10.67 10.14 40.02
N LEU A 964 -11.73 10.22 39.22
CA LEU A 964 -12.59 9.07 38.93
C LEU A 964 -11.89 8.06 38.03
N ASP A 965 -11.23 8.51 36.97
CA ASP A 965 -10.47 7.66 36.06
C ASP A 965 -9.24 7.02 36.74
N LEU A 966 -8.58 7.71 37.67
CA LEU A 966 -7.49 7.17 38.50
C LEU A 966 -8.00 6.00 39.37
N LYS A 967 -9.11 6.18 40.08
CA LYS A 967 -9.74 5.11 40.88
C LYS A 967 -10.19 3.93 40.02
N ARG A 968 -10.79 4.22 38.86
CA ARG A 968 -11.25 3.21 37.89
C ARG A 968 -10.10 2.38 37.31
N THR A 969 -9.02 3.04 36.87
CA THR A 969 -7.84 2.37 36.30
C THR A 969 -7.04 1.60 37.36
N ALA A 970 -7.00 2.09 38.60
CA ALA A 970 -6.41 1.36 39.73
C ALA A 970 -7.20 0.08 40.05
N GLY A 971 -8.53 0.14 40.12
CA GLY A 971 -9.40 -1.02 40.30
C GLY A 971 -9.26 -2.05 39.17
N ILE A 972 -9.16 -1.60 37.91
CA ILE A 972 -8.91 -2.46 36.74
C ILE A 972 -7.54 -3.15 36.85
N LEU A 973 -6.47 -2.42 37.20
CA LEU A 973 -5.14 -3.00 37.33
C LEU A 973 -5.07 -4.05 38.46
N LEU A 974 -5.78 -3.81 39.57
CA LEU A 974 -5.88 -4.77 40.67
C LEU A 974 -6.68 -6.01 40.27
N TYR A 975 -7.86 -5.85 39.67
CA TYR A 975 -8.66 -6.98 39.15
C TYR A 975 -7.88 -7.87 38.16
N LEU A 976 -7.14 -7.27 37.21
CA LEU A 976 -6.34 -8.03 36.25
C LEU A 976 -5.13 -8.73 36.89
N LYS A 977 -4.58 -8.20 38.00
CA LYS A 977 -3.55 -8.89 38.78
C LYS A 977 -4.12 -10.08 39.55
N ASN A 978 -5.25 -9.91 40.23
CA ASN A 978 -5.88 -11.01 40.99
C ASN A 978 -6.28 -12.16 40.03
N LEU A 979 -6.76 -11.85 38.82
CA LEU A 979 -6.95 -12.84 37.74
C LEU A 979 -5.65 -13.52 37.28
N GLN A 980 -4.52 -12.80 37.28
CA GLN A 980 -3.21 -13.35 36.92
C GLN A 980 -2.63 -14.25 38.02
N GLU A 981 -2.95 -13.97 39.30
CA GLU A 981 -2.41 -14.68 40.47
C GLU A 981 -3.28 -15.88 40.89
N ASN A 982 -4.62 -15.76 40.83
CA ASN A 982 -5.58 -16.82 41.23
C ASN A 982 -6.13 -17.65 40.04
N GLY A 983 -5.91 -17.21 38.80
CA GLY A 983 -6.43 -17.86 37.58
C GLY A 983 -7.95 -17.74 37.43
N ASN A 984 -8.57 -18.70 36.75
CA ASN A 984 -10.04 -18.77 36.56
C ASN A 984 -10.80 -19.29 37.81
N THR A 985 -10.17 -19.28 38.99
CA THR A 985 -10.68 -19.94 40.20
C THR A 985 -11.00 -18.93 41.31
N GLU A 986 -12.30 -18.87 41.62
CA GLU A 986 -12.95 -18.18 42.75
C GLU A 986 -13.14 -16.66 42.67
N ASN A 987 -14.34 -16.23 43.08
CA ASN A 987 -14.83 -14.86 43.00
C ASN A 987 -14.45 -14.06 44.26
N GLU A 988 -13.24 -13.49 44.28
CA GLU A 988 -12.91 -12.45 45.26
C GLU A 988 -13.85 -11.23 45.10
N PRO A 989 -14.17 -10.51 46.19
CA PRO A 989 -15.04 -9.34 46.12
C PRO A 989 -14.36 -8.16 45.39
N CYS A 990 -15.17 -7.35 44.70
CA CYS A 990 -14.71 -6.20 43.93
C CYS A 990 -13.87 -5.25 44.79
N PRO A 991 -12.61 -4.93 44.42
CA PRO A 991 -11.71 -4.16 45.29
C PRO A 991 -12.11 -2.68 45.47
N VAL A 992 -13.17 -2.21 44.79
CA VAL A 992 -13.66 -0.83 44.87
C VAL A 992 -14.88 -0.70 45.81
N CYS A 993 -15.71 -1.74 45.95
CA CYS A 993 -16.94 -1.71 46.77
C CYS A 993 -17.08 -2.89 47.77
N GLN A 994 -16.21 -3.89 47.70
CA GLN A 994 -16.22 -5.14 48.49
C GLN A 994 -17.47 -6.03 48.34
N ASP A 995 -18.32 -5.77 47.36
CA ASP A 995 -19.36 -6.71 46.93
C ASP A 995 -18.77 -7.96 46.26
N LYS A 996 -19.39 -9.12 46.43
CA LYS A 996 -19.06 -10.32 45.65
C LYS A 996 -19.31 -10.10 44.15
N LEU A 997 -18.49 -10.74 43.31
CA LEU A 997 -18.70 -10.80 41.86
C LEU A 997 -19.86 -11.75 41.49
N ASP A 998 -21.07 -11.37 41.88
CA ASP A 998 -22.33 -11.98 41.43
C ASP A 998 -22.91 -11.18 40.23
N GLU A 999 -24.05 -11.62 39.67
CA GLU A 999 -24.65 -11.13 38.40
C GLU A 999 -24.91 -9.60 38.29
N LYS A 1000 -24.76 -8.82 39.37
CA LYS A 1000 -25.03 -7.37 39.40
C LYS A 1000 -23.97 -6.49 38.72
N TRP A 1001 -22.89 -7.08 38.20
CA TRP A 1001 -21.85 -6.38 37.41
C TRP A 1001 -21.87 -6.75 35.91
N SER A 1002 -23.01 -7.21 35.38
CA SER A 1002 -23.25 -7.48 33.94
C SER A 1002 -23.57 -6.23 33.12
#